data_AF-A0A1D1VKD2-F1
#
_entry.id   AF-A0A1D1VKD2-F1
#
_cell.length_a   1.000
_cell.length_b   1.000
_cell.length_c   1.000
_cell.angle_alpha   90.00
_cell.angle_beta   90.00
_cell.angle_gamma   90.00
#
_symmetry.space_group_name_H-M   'P 1'
#
loop_
_entity.id
_entity.type
_entity.pdbx_description
1 polymer ?
#
loop_
_entity_poly.entity_id
_entity_poly.type
_entity_poly.pdbx_seq_one_letter_code
_entity_poly.pdbx_strand_id
1 'polypeptide(L)'
;MASFPWWHSFRSFSLLLVLSHVSIHFADGAAYGTPYGTQTGYSQQEYGPQKFLNQMQDPLLRLRTQIASTDSRLFLDEPVNPSLQSAASKLSITAMINRILPCQVVDDSQIKEPSVFRYHNYDELTGFLQNFSLAYPSISRLYSVGKSVQNRDLWVIEIGNNPGVHDPGKPEFKYVGNMHGNEVVGREILLNFIEVLLRNYKSVDCIKKMVDATRIHILPSMNPDGFERSIPGDYESIQGRANFHDKDLNRNFPDQYAITQDNRQQEPETLAVMNWIKAYPFVLSANLHGGSLVANYPFDDNQDMSKSYENTLYSQSPDDAIFKQLAAAYSEAHATMYEGVPCPRYKQSEFFEDGITNGAKWYPVAGGMQDWNYLNTNTFEITVELGCWKYPREEFLKRYWNENRKALFAYLMEVHKGIKGFTTDEQGSPLSGVTIRVEGIEHVVTSNEDGDYWRLLVPGDYRITAYKKGYQVDKKKATVYKDKMATSVNFTLKRLSTAAETGQYDIENEGGWRTIPATAHQSDKNLKAGIAHIPTHIPGQSSVETSTRKDAGADVSILPLAGLNSGAGDGVKSEGSSKMTALIWLLFVCTVIAMLGFFGLSLYSLRRKRFTAEGAYTSPIQNRTFDDMERGKVTHSSVGRAVRLSPHGSRSSAGNGPRRGHEARSLLSDDVNDD
;
A
#
# COMPACT_ATOMS: atom_id res chain seq x y z
N MET A 1 -57.79 10.23 -27.21
CA MET A 1 -57.51 10.55 -28.63
C MET A 1 -57.49 12.07 -28.77
N ALA A 2 -56.53 12.63 -29.52
CA ALA A 2 -56.45 14.04 -29.95
C ALA A 2 -56.46 15.15 -28.85
N SER A 3 -55.86 16.33 -29.01
CA SER A 3 -54.61 16.75 -29.70
C SER A 3 -54.31 18.23 -29.32
N PHE A 4 -53.04 18.59 -29.18
CA PHE A 4 -52.50 19.98 -29.17
C PHE A 4 -52.69 20.68 -30.56
N PRO A 5 -52.12 21.88 -30.89
CA PRO A 5 -51.43 22.96 -30.11
C PRO A 5 -51.83 24.44 -30.45
N TRP A 6 -51.01 25.41 -29.96
CA TRP A 6 -50.84 26.84 -30.36
C TRP A 6 -51.80 27.88 -29.73
N TRP A 7 -51.46 29.17 -29.55
CA TRP A 7 -50.28 30.00 -29.95
C TRP A 7 -49.57 30.61 -28.69
N HIS A 8 -48.88 31.78 -28.59
CA HIS A 8 -48.62 32.96 -29.45
C HIS A 8 -47.44 33.86 -28.93
N SER A 9 -46.89 34.71 -29.82
CA SER A 9 -46.20 36.01 -29.57
C SER A 9 -44.74 36.10 -29.03
N PHE A 10 -43.88 37.04 -29.49
CA PHE A 10 -43.80 37.77 -30.78
C PHE A 10 -42.45 38.54 -30.92
N ARG A 11 -42.11 38.94 -32.17
CA ARG A 11 -41.09 39.92 -32.66
C ARG A 11 -39.69 39.41 -33.04
N SER A 12 -39.00 39.92 -34.08
CA SER A 12 -39.38 40.30 -35.47
C SER A 12 -38.16 40.83 -36.27
N PHE A 13 -38.22 40.77 -37.62
CA PHE A 13 -37.26 41.25 -38.65
C PHE A 13 -35.97 40.40 -38.83
N SER A 14 -35.53 39.89 -40.00
CA SER A 14 -35.77 40.13 -41.47
C SER A 14 -34.82 41.19 -42.10
N LEU A 15 -34.22 41.05 -43.31
CA LEU A 15 -34.29 39.98 -44.34
C LEU A 15 -33.19 40.02 -45.45
N LEU A 16 -32.96 38.87 -46.12
CA LEU A 16 -32.65 38.63 -47.57
C LEU A 16 -31.27 38.86 -48.24
N LEU A 17 -31.11 38.18 -49.40
CA LEU A 17 -29.95 38.08 -50.33
C LEU A 17 -30.23 38.72 -51.72
N VAL A 18 -29.15 39.00 -52.48
CA VAL A 18 -29.08 39.17 -53.97
C VAL A 18 -27.67 38.66 -54.39
N LEU A 19 -27.48 37.57 -55.18
CA LEU A 19 -27.43 37.45 -56.68
C LEU A 19 -26.32 38.31 -57.36
N SER A 20 -25.60 37.92 -58.44
CA SER A 20 -25.49 36.66 -59.25
C SER A 20 -24.44 36.77 -60.41
N HIS A 21 -24.03 35.63 -61.01
CA HIS A 21 -23.57 35.45 -62.45
C HIS A 21 -22.12 35.91 -62.85
N VAL A 22 -21.41 35.41 -63.91
CA VAL A 22 -21.61 34.34 -64.93
C VAL A 22 -20.29 33.87 -65.63
N SER A 23 -20.30 32.72 -66.36
CA SER A 23 -19.34 32.19 -67.40
C SER A 23 -18.43 30.99 -67.01
N ILE A 24 -17.93 30.12 -67.93
CA ILE A 24 -18.61 29.13 -68.82
C ILE A 24 -17.57 28.13 -69.42
N HIS A 25 -17.81 26.80 -69.31
CA HIS A 25 -17.16 25.63 -70.00
C HIS A 25 -15.60 25.47 -69.94
N PHE A 26 -14.96 24.32 -70.27
CA PHE A 26 -15.34 23.04 -70.93
C PHE A 26 -14.49 21.82 -70.42
N ALA A 27 -15.02 20.60 -70.59
CA ALA A 27 -14.35 19.29 -70.82
C ALA A 27 -13.30 18.67 -69.84
N ASP A 28 -13.75 17.61 -69.14
CA ASP A 28 -13.32 16.19 -69.25
C ASP A 28 -11.85 15.71 -69.24
N GLY A 29 -11.63 14.54 -68.60
CA GLY A 29 -10.47 13.65 -68.81
C GLY A 29 -10.19 12.70 -67.63
N ALA A 30 -10.28 11.37 -67.81
CA ALA A 30 -10.22 10.41 -66.71
C ALA A 30 -9.32 9.17 -66.93
N ALA A 31 -8.76 8.70 -65.80
CA ALA A 31 -8.36 7.31 -65.48
C ALA A 31 -7.07 6.68 -66.07
N TYR A 32 -6.60 5.67 -65.31
CA TYR A 32 -5.56 4.65 -65.57
C TYR A 32 -4.09 5.07 -65.74
N GLY A 33 -3.18 4.24 -65.16
CA GLY A 33 -1.79 4.12 -65.62
C GLY A 33 -0.68 4.19 -64.56
N THR A 34 -0.39 3.09 -63.87
CA THR A 34 1.01 2.69 -63.62
C THR A 34 1.54 2.05 -64.93
N PRO A 35 2.85 2.08 -65.29
CA PRO A 35 3.94 1.58 -64.44
C PRO A 35 5.38 2.17 -64.68
N TYR A 36 6.37 1.57 -63.99
CA TYR A 36 7.81 1.48 -64.29
C TYR A 36 8.69 2.75 -64.49
N GLY A 37 9.86 2.74 -63.84
CA GLY A 37 11.11 3.15 -64.52
C GLY A 37 12.17 3.90 -63.68
N THR A 38 13.27 3.21 -63.33
CA THR A 38 14.68 3.70 -63.27
C THR A 38 15.02 5.08 -62.67
N GLN A 39 15.86 5.15 -61.62
CA GLN A 39 17.31 5.52 -61.68
C GLN A 39 17.59 6.82 -62.46
N THR A 40 18.25 7.87 -61.93
CA THR A 40 19.42 8.00 -61.02
C THR A 40 19.26 9.27 -60.12
N GLY A 41 20.16 9.72 -59.22
CA GLY A 41 21.45 9.25 -58.69
C GLY A 41 22.45 10.41 -58.51
N TYR A 42 23.03 10.58 -57.30
CA TYR A 42 23.89 11.69 -56.85
C TYR A 42 23.17 13.05 -56.71
N SER A 43 23.51 13.95 -55.77
CA SER A 43 24.80 14.21 -55.10
C SER A 43 24.72 14.35 -53.56
N GLN A 44 25.88 14.49 -52.91
CA GLN A 44 26.03 14.82 -51.49
C GLN A 44 26.09 16.33 -51.27
N GLN A 45 25.67 16.80 -50.10
CA GLN A 45 26.43 17.83 -49.39
C GLN A 45 26.26 17.73 -47.87
N GLU A 46 27.38 17.79 -47.15
CA GLU A 46 27.41 17.96 -45.70
C GLU A 46 27.22 19.45 -45.35
N TYR A 47 26.66 19.75 -44.16
CA TYR A 47 27.18 20.74 -43.20
C TYR A 47 26.16 21.00 -42.08
N GLY A 48 26.66 21.10 -40.85
CA GLY A 48 26.05 21.81 -39.72
C GLY A 48 27.17 22.44 -38.89
N PRO A 49 26.92 22.95 -37.67
CA PRO A 49 25.64 23.15 -36.97
C PRO A 49 25.51 24.62 -36.48
N GLN A 50 24.93 24.86 -35.28
CA GLN A 50 25.08 26.06 -34.43
C GLN A 50 24.19 27.32 -34.66
N LYS A 51 23.05 27.38 -33.93
CA LYS A 51 22.40 28.60 -33.34
C LYS A 51 21.76 29.65 -34.31
N PHE A 52 20.79 30.50 -33.93
CA PHE A 52 20.06 30.71 -32.66
C PHE A 52 18.62 31.27 -32.82
N LEU A 53 17.89 31.28 -31.70
CA LEU A 53 16.52 31.77 -31.45
C LEU A 53 16.09 33.11 -32.08
N ASN A 54 14.79 33.25 -32.42
CA ASN A 54 13.77 33.90 -31.54
C ASN A 54 12.40 34.09 -32.24
N GLN A 55 11.32 33.51 -31.69
CA GLN A 55 10.01 34.18 -31.51
C GLN A 55 8.95 33.25 -30.87
N MET A 56 8.83 33.33 -29.54
CA MET A 56 7.58 33.35 -28.76
C MET A 56 7.99 33.43 -27.29
N GLN A 57 7.59 34.49 -26.58
CA GLN A 57 7.95 34.70 -25.17
C GLN A 57 6.70 34.96 -24.34
N ASP A 58 6.43 34.05 -23.40
CA ASP A 58 5.41 34.22 -22.37
C ASP A 58 5.92 35.21 -21.28
N PRO A 59 5.16 36.28 -20.93
CA PRO A 59 5.54 37.20 -19.87
C PRO A 59 5.78 36.56 -18.50
N LEU A 60 5.07 35.48 -18.14
CA LEU A 60 5.07 34.90 -16.80
C LEU A 60 6.40 34.20 -16.44
N LEU A 61 7.15 33.73 -17.43
CA LEU A 61 8.43 33.03 -17.20
C LEU A 61 9.54 33.97 -16.68
N ARG A 62 9.46 35.28 -16.99
CA ARG A 62 10.43 36.28 -16.51
C ARG A 62 10.27 36.60 -15.03
N LEU A 63 9.04 36.54 -14.48
CA LEU A 63 8.80 36.90 -13.08
C LEU A 63 9.35 35.87 -12.08
N ARG A 64 9.40 34.59 -12.47
CA ARG A 64 9.88 33.49 -11.61
C ARG A 64 11.40 33.24 -11.64
N THR A 65 12.15 33.94 -12.49
CA THR A 65 13.60 33.74 -12.66
C THR A 65 14.50 34.80 -12.03
N GLN A 66 13.93 35.85 -11.40
CA GLN A 66 14.70 36.90 -10.72
C GLN A 66 14.69 36.84 -9.17
N ILE A 67 14.01 35.87 -8.55
CA ILE A 67 13.94 35.70 -7.08
C ILE A 67 14.89 34.57 -6.61
N ALA A 68 16.03 34.41 -7.29
CA ALA A 68 16.97 33.29 -7.10
C ALA A 68 18.44 33.74 -6.95
N SER A 69 18.69 34.97 -6.48
CA SER A 69 20.02 35.42 -6.06
C SER A 69 19.98 36.64 -5.12
N THR A 70 21.07 36.81 -4.36
CA THR A 70 21.35 37.91 -3.41
C THR A 70 20.56 37.93 -2.09
N ASP A 71 21.01 38.78 -1.17
CA ASP A 71 21.12 38.49 0.27
C ASP A 71 20.82 39.73 1.14
N SER A 72 20.37 39.49 2.37
CA SER A 72 20.46 40.36 3.55
C SER A 72 20.07 41.86 3.46
N ARG A 73 18.83 42.11 3.93
CA ARG A 73 18.37 43.25 4.77
C ARG A 73 17.91 44.57 4.11
N LEU A 74 16.95 45.20 4.82
CA LEU A 74 16.57 46.64 4.93
C LEU A 74 15.53 47.24 3.95
N PHE A 75 14.38 47.60 4.55
CA PHE A 75 13.47 48.72 4.22
C PHE A 75 12.69 48.69 2.87
N LEU A 76 11.49 49.27 2.73
CA LEU A 76 10.48 49.81 3.68
C LEU A 76 9.07 49.71 3.05
N ASP A 77 8.02 50.16 3.73
CA ASP A 77 6.61 50.04 3.34
C ASP A 77 6.21 50.72 2.01
N GLU A 78 5.28 50.10 1.27
CA GLU A 78 4.25 50.70 0.38
C GLU A 78 3.13 49.64 0.17
N PRO A 79 1.89 49.99 -0.25
CA PRO A 79 0.69 49.22 0.10
C PRO A 79 0.31 48.05 -0.83
N VAL A 80 -0.36 47.06 -0.25
CA VAL A 80 -0.89 45.87 -0.94
C VAL A 80 -2.14 46.21 -1.77
N ASN A 81 -2.17 45.73 -3.02
CA ASN A 81 -3.30 45.89 -3.95
C ASN A 81 -4.57 45.16 -3.46
N PRO A 82 -5.76 45.81 -3.37
CA PRO A 82 -6.99 45.22 -2.83
C PRO A 82 -7.55 43.99 -3.56
N SER A 83 -7.10 43.68 -4.78
CA SER A 83 -7.69 42.60 -5.60
C SER A 83 -7.41 41.16 -5.14
N LEU A 84 -6.59 40.96 -4.10
CA LEU A 84 -6.26 39.63 -3.55
C LEU A 84 -7.25 39.09 -2.50
N GLN A 85 -8.33 39.82 -2.18
CA GLN A 85 -9.22 39.49 -1.05
C GLN A 85 -10.26 38.38 -1.31
N SER A 86 -10.36 37.80 -2.51
CA SER A 86 -11.26 36.67 -2.78
C SER A 86 -10.77 35.32 -2.23
N ALA A 87 -9.49 35.20 -1.87
CA ALA A 87 -8.94 33.99 -1.23
C ALA A 87 -9.26 33.90 0.28
N ALA A 88 -9.66 35.01 0.91
CA ALA A 88 -9.80 35.15 2.36
C ALA A 88 -11.12 34.57 2.95
N SER A 89 -11.97 33.95 2.13
CA SER A 89 -13.23 33.32 2.56
C SER A 89 -13.18 31.78 2.63
N LYS A 90 -12.08 31.13 2.22
CA LYS A 90 -11.79 29.75 2.65
C LYS A 90 -11.50 29.79 4.16
N LEU A 91 -12.55 29.60 4.96
CA LEU A 91 -12.52 29.51 6.42
C LEU A 91 -11.32 28.66 6.86
N SER A 92 -10.40 29.24 7.63
CA SER A 92 -9.08 28.66 7.91
C SER A 92 -9.18 27.17 8.26
N ILE A 93 -8.61 26.32 7.40
CA ILE A 93 -8.71 24.85 7.55
C ILE A 93 -8.12 24.42 8.90
N THR A 94 -7.09 25.12 9.37
CA THR A 94 -6.51 25.05 10.72
C THR A 94 -7.58 25.12 11.83
N ALA A 95 -8.63 25.92 11.69
CA ALA A 95 -9.68 26.08 12.71
C ALA A 95 -10.69 24.91 12.76
N MET A 96 -10.87 24.16 11.66
CA MET A 96 -11.65 22.91 11.63
C MET A 96 -10.81 21.72 12.09
N ILE A 97 -9.53 21.69 11.66
CA ILE A 97 -8.48 20.78 12.13
C ILE A 97 -8.44 20.74 13.68
N ASN A 98 -8.32 21.91 14.32
CA ASN A 98 -8.03 22.11 15.76
C ASN A 98 -9.01 21.51 16.81
N ARG A 99 -10.05 20.75 16.46
CA ARG A 99 -11.14 20.38 17.40
C ARG A 99 -11.35 18.88 17.67
N ILE A 100 -10.55 18.00 17.06
CA ILE A 100 -10.95 16.60 16.84
C ILE A 100 -9.92 15.60 17.42
N LEU A 101 -9.55 15.81 18.69
CA LEU A 101 -8.44 15.21 19.48
C LEU A 101 -7.09 15.96 19.37
N PRO A 102 -6.24 15.93 20.42
CA PRO A 102 -5.34 17.06 20.73
C PRO A 102 -4.04 17.20 19.91
N CYS A 103 -3.87 16.48 18.80
CA CYS A 103 -2.54 16.23 18.23
C CYS A 103 -1.90 17.45 17.55
N GLN A 104 -2.67 18.41 17.05
CA GLN A 104 -2.14 19.53 16.27
C GLN A 104 -1.59 20.70 17.13
N VAL A 105 -1.66 20.59 18.46
CA VAL A 105 -0.95 21.49 19.40
C VAL A 105 0.11 20.72 20.21
N VAL A 106 0.54 19.56 19.70
CA VAL A 106 1.85 19.01 20.07
C VAL A 106 2.89 19.88 19.37
N ASP A 107 3.72 20.56 20.15
CA ASP A 107 4.94 21.17 19.63
C ASP A 107 5.82 20.04 19.06
N ASP A 108 6.17 20.12 17.77
CA ASP A 108 7.03 19.14 17.08
C ASP A 108 8.36 18.92 17.86
N SER A 109 8.81 19.86 18.70
CA SER A 109 9.99 19.69 19.59
C SER A 109 9.84 18.61 20.67
N GLN A 110 8.61 18.24 21.04
CA GLN A 110 8.31 17.22 22.07
C GLN A 110 8.27 15.80 21.50
N ILE A 111 8.19 15.66 20.17
CA ILE A 111 8.16 14.37 19.50
C ILE A 111 9.60 13.85 19.38
N LYS A 112 9.86 12.67 19.95
CA LYS A 112 11.09 11.91 19.69
C LYS A 112 10.99 11.38 18.27
N GLU A 113 11.67 12.07 17.35
CA GLU A 113 11.87 11.66 15.96
C GLU A 113 12.53 10.27 15.86
N PRO A 114 12.39 9.59 14.71
CA PRO A 114 13.12 8.36 14.42
C PRO A 114 14.62 8.50 14.62
N SER A 115 15.26 7.44 15.10
CA SER A 115 16.66 7.47 15.51
C SER A 115 17.64 7.36 14.35
N VAL A 116 17.27 6.65 13.27
CA VAL A 116 18.10 6.46 12.07
C VAL A 116 17.21 6.45 10.82
N PHE A 117 17.61 7.19 9.79
CA PHE A 117 16.96 7.16 8.47
C PHE A 117 17.83 6.37 7.50
N ARG A 118 17.51 5.08 7.35
CA ARG A 118 18.24 4.13 6.50
C ARG A 118 17.31 3.08 5.92
N TYR A 119 17.77 2.34 4.92
CA TYR A 119 17.09 1.12 4.50
C TYR A 119 17.32 -0.03 5.46
N HIS A 120 16.30 -0.88 5.62
CA HIS A 120 16.35 -2.10 6.42
C HIS A 120 16.09 -3.31 5.53
N ASN A 121 17.06 -4.23 5.41
CA ASN A 121 16.80 -5.52 4.76
C ASN A 121 15.84 -6.39 5.60
N TYR A 122 15.42 -7.56 5.11
CA TYR A 122 14.45 -8.40 5.79
C TYR A 122 14.88 -8.81 7.22
N ASP A 123 16.14 -9.16 7.42
CA ASP A 123 16.66 -9.56 8.75
C ASP A 123 16.73 -8.35 9.69
N GLU A 124 17.10 -7.19 9.17
CA GLU A 124 17.16 -5.93 9.92
C GLU A 124 15.76 -5.39 10.29
N LEU A 125 14.79 -5.50 9.38
CA LEU A 125 13.39 -5.19 9.61
C LEU A 125 12.80 -6.14 10.67
N THR A 126 13.10 -7.43 10.55
CA THR A 126 12.70 -8.46 11.53
C THR A 126 13.27 -8.11 12.92
N GLY A 127 14.57 -7.81 13.00
CA GLY A 127 15.23 -7.40 14.24
C GLY A 127 14.70 -6.08 14.80
N PHE A 128 14.41 -5.09 13.95
CA PHE A 128 13.79 -3.82 14.35
C PHE A 128 12.44 -4.06 15.03
N LEU A 129 11.54 -4.79 14.38
CA LEU A 129 10.19 -5.05 14.90
C LEU A 129 10.23 -5.89 16.19
N GLN A 130 11.12 -6.89 16.27
CA GLN A 130 11.32 -7.69 17.47
C GLN A 130 11.83 -6.84 18.63
N ASN A 131 12.84 -6.00 18.41
CA ASN A 131 13.38 -5.10 19.43
C ASN A 131 12.33 -4.10 19.94
N PHE A 132 11.51 -3.53 19.05
CA PHE A 132 10.44 -2.62 19.46
C PHE A 132 9.31 -3.32 20.23
N SER A 133 8.87 -4.52 19.80
CA SER A 133 7.85 -5.28 20.53
C SER A 133 8.35 -5.74 21.91
N LEU A 134 9.62 -6.11 22.04
CA LEU A 134 10.25 -6.47 23.32
C LEU A 134 10.48 -5.27 24.25
N ALA A 135 10.71 -4.07 23.70
CA ALA A 135 10.88 -2.84 24.48
C ALA A 135 9.55 -2.20 24.92
N TYR A 136 8.47 -2.46 24.20
CA TYR A 136 7.14 -1.87 24.45
C TYR A 136 6.00 -2.92 24.55
N PRO A 137 6.16 -4.03 25.31
CA PRO A 137 5.22 -5.16 25.29
C PRO A 137 3.86 -4.82 25.90
N SER A 138 3.77 -3.79 26.74
CA SER A 138 2.50 -3.33 27.32
C SER A 138 1.62 -2.55 26.33
N ILE A 139 2.10 -2.27 25.12
CA ILE A 139 1.37 -1.52 24.09
C ILE A 139 1.59 -2.05 22.67
N SER A 140 2.28 -3.17 22.49
CA SER A 140 2.57 -3.71 21.17
C SER A 140 2.76 -5.23 21.15
N ARG A 141 2.42 -5.83 20.00
CA ARG A 141 2.50 -7.27 19.74
C ARG A 141 2.95 -7.51 18.31
N LEU A 142 4.14 -8.08 18.13
CA LEU A 142 4.61 -8.57 16.84
C LEU A 142 4.00 -9.95 16.55
N TYR A 143 3.50 -10.15 15.32
CA TYR A 143 3.08 -11.45 14.80
C TYR A 143 3.30 -11.52 13.29
N SER A 144 3.22 -12.72 12.73
CA SER A 144 3.29 -12.96 11.27
C SER A 144 1.90 -13.31 10.75
N VAL A 145 1.48 -12.74 9.61
CA VAL A 145 0.20 -13.09 8.96
C VAL A 145 0.30 -14.29 8.01
N GLY A 146 1.53 -14.74 7.74
CA GLY A 146 1.83 -15.79 6.79
C GLY A 146 3.25 -15.62 6.24
N LYS A 147 3.59 -16.37 5.19
CA LYS A 147 4.93 -16.35 4.62
C LYS A 147 4.90 -16.06 3.13
N SER A 148 5.96 -15.39 2.66
CA SER A 148 6.24 -15.20 1.25
C SER A 148 6.62 -16.53 0.57
N VAL A 149 6.70 -16.52 -0.75
CA VAL A 149 7.18 -17.65 -1.55
C VAL A 149 8.57 -18.16 -1.09
N GLN A 150 9.50 -17.25 -0.73
CA GLN A 150 10.81 -17.59 -0.17
C GLN A 150 10.79 -17.77 1.37
N ASN A 151 9.63 -18.06 1.97
CA ASN A 151 9.47 -18.42 3.39
C ASN A 151 9.80 -17.29 4.40
N ARG A 152 9.87 -16.02 3.95
CA ARG A 152 10.00 -14.84 4.84
C ARG A 152 8.66 -14.53 5.50
N ASP A 153 8.66 -14.12 6.76
CA ASP A 153 7.44 -13.75 7.48
C ASP A 153 6.90 -12.39 7.03
N LEU A 154 5.59 -12.32 6.79
CA LEU A 154 4.88 -11.06 6.60
C LEU A 154 4.58 -10.49 7.99
N TRP A 155 5.56 -9.78 8.55
CA TRP A 155 5.51 -9.22 9.89
C TRP A 155 4.51 -8.07 10.02
N VAL A 156 3.59 -8.21 10.98
CA VAL A 156 2.70 -7.14 11.43
C VAL A 156 3.00 -6.82 12.89
N ILE A 157 3.24 -5.54 13.18
CA ILE A 157 3.21 -5.07 14.57
C ILE A 157 1.86 -4.43 14.85
N GLU A 158 1.17 -5.00 15.83
CA GLU A 158 0.00 -4.43 16.47
C GLU A 158 0.45 -3.42 17.54
N ILE A 159 -0.21 -2.26 17.61
CA ILE A 159 0.04 -1.18 18.56
C ILE A 159 -1.31 -0.72 19.12
N GLY A 160 -1.44 -0.72 20.45
CA GLY A 160 -2.67 -0.40 21.16
C GLY A 160 -2.51 -0.61 22.66
N ASN A 161 -3.32 0.04 23.49
CA ASN A 161 -3.23 -0.10 24.96
C ASN A 161 -3.64 -1.47 25.55
N ASN A 162 -4.19 -2.39 24.75
CA ASN A 162 -4.53 -3.77 25.13
C ASN A 162 -4.12 -4.77 24.02
N PRO A 163 -2.81 -4.98 23.78
CA PRO A 163 -2.33 -5.72 22.61
C PRO A 163 -2.65 -7.22 22.69
N GLY A 164 -3.18 -7.77 21.60
CA GLY A 164 -3.61 -9.16 21.45
C GLY A 164 -5.12 -9.36 21.47
N VAL A 165 -5.89 -8.40 22.00
CA VAL A 165 -7.34 -8.50 22.23
C VAL A 165 -8.07 -7.37 21.51
N HIS A 166 -9.29 -7.63 21.02
CA HIS A 166 -10.18 -6.59 20.50
C HIS A 166 -10.91 -5.90 21.65
N ASP A 167 -10.87 -4.56 21.71
CA ASP A 167 -11.61 -3.78 22.71
C ASP A 167 -12.95 -3.32 22.10
N PRO A 168 -14.13 -3.76 22.58
CA PRO A 168 -15.39 -3.46 21.90
C PRO A 168 -15.69 -1.96 21.76
N GLY A 169 -16.05 -1.54 20.55
CA GLY A 169 -16.29 -0.16 20.14
C GLY A 169 -15.01 0.62 19.78
N LYS A 170 -13.83 0.02 19.90
CA LYS A 170 -12.53 0.59 19.51
C LYS A 170 -12.18 0.16 18.07
N PRO A 171 -12.05 1.08 17.12
CA PRO A 171 -11.82 0.71 15.73
C PRO A 171 -10.43 0.08 15.50
N GLU A 172 -10.42 -0.93 14.65
CA GLU A 172 -9.24 -1.51 14.04
C GLU A 172 -8.82 -0.68 12.81
N PHE A 173 -7.55 -0.30 12.74
CA PHE A 173 -6.94 0.45 11.65
C PHE A 173 -5.70 -0.30 11.12
N LYS A 174 -5.40 -0.21 9.82
CA LYS A 174 -4.12 -0.74 9.30
C LYS A 174 -3.37 0.12 8.28
N TYR A 175 -2.05 -0.02 8.27
CA TYR A 175 -1.19 0.39 7.16
C TYR A 175 -0.52 -0.84 6.54
N VAL A 176 -0.43 -0.87 5.21
CA VAL A 176 0.34 -1.87 4.45
C VAL A 176 1.37 -1.16 3.57
N GLY A 177 2.64 -1.52 3.69
CA GLY A 177 3.72 -1.01 2.86
C GLY A 177 4.25 -2.04 1.87
N ASN A 178 4.84 -1.54 0.77
CA ASN A 178 5.84 -2.29 0.00
C ASN A 178 5.31 -3.66 -0.49
N MET A 179 4.08 -3.68 -1.03
CA MET A 179 3.52 -4.82 -1.78
C MET A 179 4.13 -4.94 -3.19
N HIS A 180 4.63 -3.82 -3.72
CA HIS A 180 5.66 -3.85 -4.75
C HIS A 180 7.02 -3.71 -4.09
N GLY A 181 7.92 -4.66 -4.31
CA GLY A 181 9.16 -4.75 -3.55
C GLY A 181 10.12 -3.58 -3.78
N ASN A 182 10.15 -2.99 -4.98
CA ASN A 182 10.99 -1.83 -5.29
C ASN A 182 10.35 -0.47 -4.94
N GLU A 183 9.12 -0.45 -4.42
CA GLU A 183 8.44 0.75 -3.96
C GLU A 183 8.65 0.86 -2.44
N VAL A 184 9.79 1.46 -2.07
CA VAL A 184 10.42 1.26 -0.75
C VAL A 184 10.05 2.34 0.25
N VAL A 185 9.66 3.55 -0.18
CA VAL A 185 9.35 4.66 0.74
C VAL A 185 8.32 4.25 1.80
N GLY A 186 7.28 3.50 1.40
CA GLY A 186 6.24 2.98 2.31
C GLY A 186 6.78 2.03 3.40
N ARG A 187 7.80 1.22 3.10
CA ARG A 187 8.46 0.33 4.07
C ARG A 187 9.09 1.14 5.20
N GLU A 188 9.95 2.08 4.83
CA GLU A 188 10.76 2.81 5.80
C GLU A 188 9.94 3.86 6.56
N ILE A 189 8.99 4.58 5.94
CA ILE A 189 8.15 5.52 6.71
C ILE A 189 7.24 4.81 7.72
N LEU A 190 6.85 3.55 7.48
CA LEU A 190 6.10 2.76 8.46
C LEU A 190 6.98 2.29 9.63
N LEU A 191 8.23 1.89 9.40
CA LEU A 191 9.18 1.62 10.49
C LEU A 191 9.44 2.88 11.33
N ASN A 192 9.64 4.04 10.68
CA ASN A 192 9.74 5.34 11.35
C ASN A 192 8.48 5.67 12.18
N PHE A 193 7.28 5.40 11.65
CA PHE A 193 6.00 5.63 12.35
C PHE A 193 5.85 4.73 13.58
N ILE A 194 6.21 3.44 13.47
CA ILE A 194 6.26 2.48 14.58
C ILE A 194 7.17 2.99 15.70
N GLU A 195 8.39 3.42 15.36
CA GLU A 195 9.33 3.99 16.34
C GLU A 195 8.72 5.21 17.06
N VAL A 196 8.09 6.12 16.32
CA VAL A 196 7.50 7.35 16.87
C VAL A 196 6.29 7.07 17.75
N LEU A 197 5.38 6.17 17.36
CA LEU A 197 4.24 5.77 18.21
C LEU A 197 4.72 5.23 19.56
N LEU A 198 5.65 4.28 19.53
CA LEU A 198 6.09 3.56 20.73
C LEU A 198 6.97 4.44 21.64
N ARG A 199 7.97 5.15 21.08
CA ARG A 199 8.85 6.03 21.88
C ARG A 199 8.11 7.21 22.53
N ASN A 200 6.98 7.64 21.97
CA ASN A 200 6.24 8.81 22.45
C ASN A 200 4.96 8.49 23.23
N TYR A 201 4.44 7.26 23.22
CA TYR A 201 3.23 6.86 23.96
C TYR A 201 3.21 7.27 25.45
N LYS A 202 4.36 7.33 26.13
CA LYS A 202 4.43 7.75 27.55
C LYS A 202 4.74 9.25 27.77
N SER A 203 5.03 10.01 26.72
CA SER A 203 5.49 11.41 26.82
C SER A 203 4.72 12.43 25.97
N VAL A 204 3.94 12.00 24.98
CA VAL A 204 3.12 12.88 24.14
C VAL A 204 1.65 12.47 24.31
N ASP A 205 0.89 13.31 25.02
CA ASP A 205 -0.50 13.05 25.44
C ASP A 205 -1.44 12.66 24.28
N CYS A 206 -1.31 13.28 23.10
CA CYS A 206 -2.16 12.88 21.98
C CYS A 206 -1.75 11.56 21.33
N ILE A 207 -0.44 11.26 21.21
CA ILE A 207 0.01 9.94 20.74
C ILE A 207 -0.48 8.85 21.70
N LYS A 208 -0.47 9.12 23.01
CA LYS A 208 -1.14 8.26 23.99
C LYS A 208 -2.62 8.07 23.68
N LYS A 209 -3.40 9.17 23.59
CA LYS A 209 -4.85 9.12 23.34
C LYS A 209 -5.21 8.41 22.04
N MET A 210 -4.38 8.52 20.99
CA MET A 210 -4.57 7.82 19.72
C MET A 210 -4.34 6.31 19.86
N VAL A 211 -3.28 5.88 20.55
CA VAL A 211 -2.99 4.44 20.82
C VAL A 211 -3.94 3.84 21.86
N ASP A 212 -4.52 4.67 22.75
CA ASP A 212 -5.61 4.27 23.63
C ASP A 212 -6.93 4.08 22.87
N ALA A 213 -7.20 4.92 21.86
CA ALA A 213 -8.48 4.96 21.15
C ALA A 213 -8.55 4.13 19.86
N THR A 214 -7.41 3.81 19.23
CA THR A 214 -7.32 3.01 18.00
C THR A 214 -6.50 1.74 18.26
N ARG A 215 -6.87 0.62 17.65
CA ARG A 215 -6.01 -0.56 17.58
C ARG A 215 -5.36 -0.59 16.18
N ILE A 216 -4.03 -0.47 16.15
CA ILE A 216 -3.27 -0.06 14.97
C ILE A 216 -2.40 -1.22 14.52
N HIS A 217 -2.62 -1.75 13.31
CA HIS A 217 -1.82 -2.83 12.75
C HIS A 217 -0.96 -2.32 11.59
N ILE A 218 0.35 -2.57 11.62
CA ILE A 218 1.28 -2.06 10.60
C ILE A 218 2.05 -3.24 10.00
N LEU A 219 1.85 -3.47 8.69
CA LEU A 219 2.58 -4.42 7.85
C LEU A 219 3.59 -3.64 6.97
N PRO A 220 4.88 -3.50 7.36
CA PRO A 220 5.79 -2.62 6.63
C PRO A 220 6.24 -3.16 5.26
N SER A 221 6.15 -4.48 5.04
CA SER A 221 6.45 -5.11 3.75
C SER A 221 5.55 -6.32 3.53
N MET A 222 4.61 -6.19 2.59
CA MET A 222 3.84 -7.33 2.08
C MET A 222 4.65 -8.18 1.09
N ASN A 223 5.62 -7.59 0.38
CA ASN A 223 6.46 -8.28 -0.60
C ASN A 223 7.96 -8.19 -0.25
N PRO A 224 8.42 -8.89 0.80
CA PRO A 224 9.83 -8.90 1.17
C PRO A 224 10.71 -9.56 0.10
N ASP A 225 10.18 -10.51 -0.68
CA ASP A 225 10.92 -11.22 -1.73
C ASP A 225 11.19 -10.35 -2.97
N GLY A 226 10.29 -9.42 -3.28
CA GLY A 226 10.53 -8.37 -4.27
C GLY A 226 11.58 -7.38 -3.77
N PHE A 227 11.47 -6.93 -2.51
CA PHE A 227 12.39 -5.96 -1.91
C PHE A 227 13.85 -6.44 -1.94
N GLU A 228 14.12 -7.69 -1.54
CA GLU A 228 15.47 -8.26 -1.56
C GLU A 228 16.04 -8.49 -2.98
N ARG A 229 15.21 -8.30 -4.03
CA ARG A 229 15.62 -8.28 -5.45
C ARG A 229 15.67 -6.86 -6.04
N SER A 230 15.35 -5.83 -5.26
CA SER A 230 15.27 -4.43 -5.69
C SER A 230 16.61 -3.71 -5.53
N ILE A 231 16.85 -2.65 -6.32
CA ILE A 231 18.15 -1.95 -6.39
C ILE A 231 18.03 -0.51 -5.85
N PRO A 232 18.80 -0.12 -4.82
CA PRO A 232 18.80 1.26 -4.31
C PRO A 232 19.16 2.29 -5.39
N GLY A 233 18.37 3.36 -5.49
CA GLY A 233 18.49 4.36 -6.54
C GLY A 233 17.67 4.06 -7.80
N ASP A 234 16.86 3.00 -7.83
CA ASP A 234 15.86 2.80 -8.89
C ASP A 234 14.78 3.90 -8.85
N TYR A 235 14.67 4.63 -9.96
CA TYR A 235 13.68 5.69 -10.11
C TYR A 235 12.30 5.13 -10.44
N GLU A 236 12.18 4.24 -11.43
CA GLU A 236 10.88 3.91 -12.07
C GLU A 236 10.72 2.44 -12.50
N SER A 237 11.74 1.58 -12.36
CA SER A 237 11.77 0.27 -13.01
C SER A 237 10.77 -0.75 -12.41
N ILE A 238 10.82 -1.98 -12.93
CA ILE A 238 10.08 -3.14 -12.42
C ILE A 238 10.97 -4.16 -11.69
N GLN A 239 12.27 -3.89 -11.55
CA GLN A 239 13.23 -4.81 -10.93
C GLN A 239 12.92 -4.99 -9.43
N GLY A 240 12.39 -6.14 -9.05
CA GLY A 240 11.92 -6.42 -7.69
C GLY A 240 10.51 -5.90 -7.39
N ARG A 241 9.75 -5.39 -8.37
CA ARG A 241 8.35 -5.00 -8.18
C ARG A 241 7.47 -6.19 -7.77
N ALA A 242 7.56 -7.28 -8.53
CA ALA A 242 6.74 -8.48 -8.36
C ALA A 242 7.18 -9.37 -7.18
N ASN A 243 6.35 -10.33 -6.76
CA ASN A 243 6.74 -11.39 -5.82
C ASN A 243 7.72 -12.39 -6.49
N PHE A 244 8.19 -13.41 -5.76
CA PHE A 244 9.19 -14.35 -6.29
C PHE A 244 8.75 -15.19 -7.50
N HIS A 245 7.44 -15.42 -7.69
CA HIS A 245 6.88 -16.05 -8.90
C HIS A 245 6.64 -15.04 -10.04
N ASP A 246 7.20 -13.85 -9.91
CA ASP A 246 7.06 -12.70 -10.81
C ASP A 246 5.59 -12.28 -11.05
N LYS A 247 4.76 -12.41 -10.01
CA LYS A 247 3.41 -11.86 -9.94
C LYS A 247 3.35 -10.45 -9.37
N ASP A 248 2.56 -9.58 -10.00
CA ASP A 248 2.17 -8.30 -9.44
C ASP A 248 1.07 -8.53 -8.38
N LEU A 249 1.41 -8.36 -7.10
CA LEU A 249 0.48 -8.62 -5.99
C LEU A 249 -0.73 -7.68 -6.01
N ASN A 250 -0.59 -6.47 -6.58
CA ASN A 250 -1.71 -5.53 -6.75
C ASN A 250 -2.49 -5.78 -8.05
N ARG A 251 -2.32 -6.95 -8.68
CA ARG A 251 -3.17 -7.51 -9.75
C ARG A 251 -3.66 -8.93 -9.42
N ASN A 252 -3.41 -9.41 -8.20
CA ASN A 252 -3.55 -10.80 -7.79
C ASN A 252 -4.77 -11.05 -6.87
N PHE A 253 -5.43 -10.00 -6.36
CA PHE A 253 -6.66 -10.15 -5.57
C PHE A 253 -7.86 -10.48 -6.49
N PRO A 254 -8.86 -11.24 -6.00
CA PRO A 254 -10.14 -11.42 -6.72
C PRO A 254 -10.80 -10.09 -7.07
N ASP A 255 -11.47 -10.04 -8.21
CA ASP A 255 -11.90 -8.80 -8.87
C ASP A 255 -13.39 -8.79 -9.22
N GLN A 256 -13.99 -7.61 -9.37
CA GLN A 256 -15.42 -7.42 -9.66
C GLN A 256 -15.81 -7.48 -11.14
N TYR A 257 -14.87 -7.22 -12.07
CA TYR A 257 -15.15 -7.15 -13.51
C TYR A 257 -14.31 -8.15 -14.34
N ALA A 258 -13.07 -8.45 -13.96
CA ALA A 258 -12.10 -9.14 -14.81
C ALA A 258 -11.26 -10.23 -14.10
N ILE A 259 -11.37 -11.47 -14.59
CA ILE A 259 -10.43 -12.56 -14.24
C ILE A 259 -9.21 -12.48 -15.17
N THR A 260 -8.04 -12.23 -14.60
CA THR A 260 -6.75 -12.01 -15.29
C THR A 260 -5.82 -13.21 -15.15
N GLN A 261 -4.65 -13.16 -15.81
CA GLN A 261 -3.59 -14.16 -15.60
C GLN A 261 -3.02 -14.13 -14.18
N ASP A 262 -3.19 -13.01 -13.45
CA ASP A 262 -2.63 -12.81 -12.12
C ASP A 262 -3.66 -13.13 -11.04
N ASN A 263 -4.90 -12.63 -11.09
CA ASN A 263 -5.90 -12.93 -10.05
C ASN A 263 -6.61 -14.29 -10.19
N ARG A 264 -6.37 -15.07 -11.24
CA ARG A 264 -6.92 -16.44 -11.37
C ARG A 264 -6.40 -17.44 -10.32
N GLN A 265 -5.31 -17.11 -9.63
CA GLN A 265 -4.72 -17.91 -8.56
C GLN A 265 -3.94 -16.97 -7.62
N GLN A 266 -4.38 -16.88 -6.37
CA GLN A 266 -3.73 -16.02 -5.37
C GLN A 266 -2.39 -16.60 -4.94
N GLU A 267 -1.40 -15.72 -4.81
CA GLU A 267 -0.06 -15.99 -4.30
C GLU A 267 -0.04 -16.12 -2.76
N PRO A 268 1.02 -16.70 -2.16
CA PRO A 268 1.11 -16.86 -0.70
C PRO A 268 0.96 -15.55 0.07
N GLU A 269 1.56 -14.45 -0.41
CA GLU A 269 1.46 -13.13 0.20
C GLU A 269 0.01 -12.61 0.17
N THR A 270 -0.67 -12.77 -0.97
CA THR A 270 -2.06 -12.36 -1.16
C THR A 270 -3.02 -13.19 -0.31
N LEU A 271 -2.83 -14.51 -0.23
CA LEU A 271 -3.63 -15.39 0.63
C LEU A 271 -3.45 -15.05 2.11
N ALA A 272 -2.20 -14.81 2.56
CA ALA A 272 -1.91 -14.39 3.92
C ALA A 272 -2.62 -13.08 4.28
N VAL A 273 -2.55 -12.08 3.39
CA VAL A 273 -3.23 -10.79 3.59
C VAL A 273 -4.75 -10.94 3.52
N MET A 274 -5.34 -11.61 2.53
CA MET A 274 -6.79 -11.84 2.45
C MET A 274 -7.36 -12.53 3.71
N ASN A 275 -6.61 -13.46 4.30
CA ASN A 275 -6.99 -14.12 5.55
C ASN A 275 -6.85 -13.18 6.76
N TRP A 276 -5.77 -12.38 6.81
CA TRP A 276 -5.57 -11.39 7.88
C TRP A 276 -6.62 -10.29 7.89
N ILE A 277 -6.99 -9.72 6.73
CA ILE A 277 -8.02 -8.67 6.64
C ILE A 277 -9.37 -9.21 7.13
N LYS A 278 -9.66 -10.50 6.90
CA LYS A 278 -10.87 -11.19 7.40
C LYS A 278 -10.82 -11.58 8.88
N ALA A 279 -9.66 -11.54 9.53
CA ALA A 279 -9.45 -12.00 10.91
C ALA A 279 -9.62 -10.89 11.96
N TYR A 280 -9.80 -9.63 11.54
CA TYR A 280 -10.00 -8.48 12.41
C TYR A 280 -11.07 -7.55 11.79
N PRO A 281 -11.91 -6.86 12.58
CA PRO A 281 -12.94 -5.95 12.07
C PRO A 281 -12.36 -4.60 11.62
N PHE A 282 -11.46 -4.63 10.63
CA PHE A 282 -10.82 -3.44 10.06
C PHE A 282 -11.84 -2.44 9.50
N VAL A 283 -11.66 -1.17 9.87
CA VAL A 283 -12.55 -0.05 9.53
C VAL A 283 -11.93 0.82 8.44
N LEU A 284 -10.66 1.20 8.61
CA LEU A 284 -9.92 2.07 7.71
C LEU A 284 -8.51 1.53 7.46
N SER A 285 -8.01 1.75 6.25
CA SER A 285 -6.71 1.28 5.80
C SER A 285 -6.09 2.18 4.74
N ALA A 286 -4.76 2.20 4.67
CA ALA A 286 -4.09 2.62 3.45
C ALA A 286 -2.95 1.67 3.08
N ASN A 287 -2.82 1.39 1.79
CA ASN A 287 -1.66 0.72 1.21
C ASN A 287 -0.71 1.76 0.59
N LEU A 288 0.60 1.53 0.67
CA LEU A 288 1.63 2.55 0.43
C LEU A 288 2.59 2.16 -0.71
N HIS A 289 2.71 3.07 -1.68
CA HIS A 289 3.29 2.88 -3.01
C HIS A 289 4.32 3.97 -3.39
N GLY A 290 4.94 3.82 -4.56
CA GLY A 290 5.83 4.81 -5.15
C GLY A 290 5.88 4.73 -6.68
N GLY A 291 6.11 5.87 -7.32
CA GLY A 291 6.02 6.04 -8.78
C GLY A 291 5.16 7.24 -9.21
N SER A 292 4.30 7.76 -8.33
CA SER A 292 3.71 9.11 -8.43
C SER A 292 3.67 9.80 -7.06
N LEU A 293 2.90 10.89 -6.91
CA LEU A 293 2.61 11.54 -5.62
C LEU A 293 1.14 11.95 -5.57
N VAL A 294 0.27 11.04 -5.10
CA VAL A 294 -1.19 11.19 -5.13
C VAL A 294 -1.86 10.25 -4.13
N ALA A 295 -3.00 10.66 -3.56
CA ALA A 295 -3.89 9.76 -2.82
C ALA A 295 -4.97 9.20 -3.77
N ASN A 296 -4.82 7.93 -4.14
CA ASN A 296 -5.67 7.18 -5.05
C ASN A 296 -6.81 6.47 -4.29
N TYR A 297 -8.04 6.49 -4.79
CA TYR A 297 -9.21 5.91 -4.10
C TYR A 297 -10.19 5.15 -5.02
N PRO A 298 -11.01 4.23 -4.45
CA PRO A 298 -11.91 3.36 -5.21
C PRO A 298 -12.94 4.03 -6.12
N PHE A 299 -13.35 3.38 -7.22
CA PHE A 299 -12.83 2.10 -7.71
C PHE A 299 -11.57 2.28 -8.57
N ASP A 300 -10.66 1.31 -8.47
CA ASP A 300 -9.41 1.19 -9.22
C ASP A 300 -9.64 0.76 -10.67
N ASP A 301 -10.78 0.13 -10.99
CA ASP A 301 -11.11 -0.30 -12.35
C ASP A 301 -12.59 -0.10 -12.72
N ASN A 302 -12.97 -0.48 -13.94
CA ASN A 302 -14.32 -0.32 -14.48
C ASN A 302 -14.65 -1.40 -15.52
N GLN A 303 -15.94 -1.62 -15.81
CA GLN A 303 -16.40 -2.68 -16.72
C GLN A 303 -15.86 -2.58 -18.17
N ASP A 304 -15.44 -1.40 -18.62
CA ASP A 304 -14.88 -1.19 -19.97
C ASP A 304 -13.40 -1.59 -20.04
N MET A 305 -12.68 -1.52 -18.92
CA MET A 305 -11.25 -1.84 -18.79
C MET A 305 -10.31 -1.13 -19.80
N SER A 306 -10.77 -0.03 -20.43
CA SER A 306 -10.03 0.69 -21.46
C SER A 306 -8.74 1.29 -20.91
N LYS A 307 -7.62 0.80 -21.45
CA LYS A 307 -6.26 1.26 -21.11
C LYS A 307 -5.76 2.37 -22.05
N SER A 308 -6.64 2.97 -22.84
CA SER A 308 -6.29 4.14 -23.65
C SER A 308 -6.33 5.39 -22.78
N TYR A 309 -5.19 6.08 -22.64
CA TYR A 309 -5.01 7.24 -21.76
C TYR A 309 -5.97 8.41 -22.07
N GLU A 310 -6.49 8.46 -23.31
CA GLU A 310 -7.46 9.46 -23.75
C GLU A 310 -8.92 9.13 -23.35
N ASN A 311 -9.20 7.91 -22.87
CA ASN A 311 -10.55 7.42 -22.53
C ASN A 311 -10.59 6.67 -21.18
N THR A 312 -9.74 6.97 -20.21
CA THR A 312 -9.86 6.41 -18.86
C THR A 312 -11.11 6.95 -18.15
N LEU A 313 -11.94 6.06 -17.61
CA LEU A 313 -13.26 6.40 -17.09
C LEU A 313 -13.30 6.37 -15.57
N TYR A 314 -13.91 7.41 -15.00
CA TYR A 314 -14.18 7.51 -13.56
C TYR A 314 -15.11 6.40 -13.09
N SER A 315 -14.68 5.62 -12.10
CA SER A 315 -15.45 4.49 -11.58
C SER A 315 -15.92 4.79 -10.16
N GLN A 316 -17.15 5.30 -10.06
CA GLN A 316 -17.71 5.79 -8.81
C GLN A 316 -18.13 4.63 -7.89
N SER A 317 -17.55 4.59 -6.68
CA SER A 317 -18.02 3.71 -5.61
C SER A 317 -19.25 4.30 -4.89
N PRO A 318 -20.13 3.48 -4.26
CA PRO A 318 -21.25 3.99 -3.47
C PRO A 318 -20.86 5.01 -2.39
N ASP A 319 -19.66 4.89 -1.84
CA ASP A 319 -19.10 5.75 -0.80
C ASP A 319 -18.06 6.76 -1.32
N ASP A 320 -18.07 7.07 -2.61
CA ASP A 320 -17.19 8.04 -3.30
C ASP A 320 -16.95 9.36 -2.51
N ALA A 321 -17.98 9.88 -1.85
CA ALA A 321 -17.89 11.11 -1.07
C ALA A 321 -16.98 10.98 0.17
N ILE A 322 -17.03 9.85 0.90
CA ILE A 322 -16.15 9.62 2.06
C ILE A 322 -14.75 9.19 1.57
N PHE A 323 -14.63 8.44 0.47
CA PHE A 323 -13.33 8.16 -0.13
C PHE A 323 -12.56 9.41 -0.56
N LYS A 324 -13.24 10.42 -1.12
CA LYS A 324 -12.64 11.74 -1.39
C LYS A 324 -12.15 12.45 -0.13
N GLN A 325 -12.94 12.44 0.95
CA GLN A 325 -12.52 13.01 2.24
C GLN A 325 -11.30 12.27 2.81
N LEU A 326 -11.28 10.94 2.73
CA LEU A 326 -10.17 10.10 3.21
C LEU A 326 -8.88 10.36 2.42
N ALA A 327 -8.96 10.47 1.08
CA ALA A 327 -7.81 10.79 0.25
C ALA A 327 -7.31 12.23 0.51
N ALA A 328 -8.22 13.20 0.64
CA ALA A 328 -7.89 14.59 0.96
C ALA A 328 -7.22 14.70 2.35
N ALA A 329 -7.66 13.94 3.35
CA ALA A 329 -7.06 13.93 4.69
C ALA A 329 -5.59 13.48 4.70
N TYR A 330 -5.15 12.66 3.73
CA TYR A 330 -3.73 12.40 3.51
C TYR A 330 -3.08 13.53 2.69
N SER A 331 -3.69 13.92 1.56
CA SER A 331 -3.12 14.87 0.60
C SER A 331 -2.89 16.28 1.16
N GLU A 332 -3.88 16.86 1.86
CA GLU A 332 -3.80 18.17 2.52
C GLU A 332 -2.79 18.19 3.68
N ALA A 333 -2.51 17.03 4.28
CA ALA A 333 -1.59 16.88 5.41
C ALA A 333 -0.17 16.46 4.98
N HIS A 334 0.03 16.10 3.72
CA HIS A 334 1.34 15.88 3.11
C HIS A 334 1.94 17.22 2.65
N ALA A 335 3.26 17.37 2.74
CA ALA A 335 3.93 18.65 2.49
C ALA A 335 3.66 19.27 1.09
N THR A 336 3.49 18.45 0.04
CA THR A 336 3.32 18.92 -1.35
C THR A 336 2.35 18.07 -2.19
N MET A 337 1.53 17.18 -1.61
CA MET A 337 0.67 16.28 -2.42
C MET A 337 -0.50 17.06 -3.01
N TYR A 338 -1.15 17.89 -2.19
CA TYR A 338 -2.24 18.79 -2.58
C TYR A 338 -1.90 19.77 -3.71
N GLU A 339 -0.61 20.00 -4.01
CA GLU A 339 -0.18 20.83 -5.15
C GLU A 339 -0.54 20.20 -6.51
N GLY A 340 -0.83 18.90 -6.54
CA GLY A 340 -1.36 18.19 -7.70
C GLY A 340 -0.38 17.96 -8.85
N VAL A 341 0.89 18.37 -8.70
CA VAL A 341 1.94 18.26 -9.73
C VAL A 341 3.04 17.30 -9.25
N PRO A 342 2.85 15.97 -9.40
CA PRO A 342 3.66 14.97 -8.71
C PRO A 342 5.10 14.90 -9.23
N CYS A 343 5.27 14.70 -10.55
CA CYS A 343 6.56 14.34 -11.16
C CYS A 343 6.94 15.28 -12.33
N PRO A 344 7.01 16.61 -12.12
CA PRO A 344 7.03 17.63 -13.18
C PRO A 344 8.20 17.56 -14.18
N ARG A 345 9.26 16.79 -13.88
CA ARG A 345 10.38 16.58 -14.81
C ARG A 345 10.20 15.38 -15.74
N TYR A 346 9.37 14.40 -15.37
CA TYR A 346 9.35 13.06 -15.97
C TYR A 346 7.96 12.60 -16.42
N LYS A 347 6.91 12.97 -15.67
CA LYS A 347 5.51 12.71 -16.04
C LYS A 347 4.74 14.02 -16.14
N GLN A 348 5.02 14.79 -17.20
CA GLN A 348 4.44 16.12 -17.42
C GLN A 348 2.92 16.11 -17.70
N SER A 349 2.32 14.94 -17.91
CA SER A 349 0.89 14.74 -18.12
C SER A 349 0.12 14.31 -16.86
N GLU A 350 0.80 13.98 -15.75
CA GLU A 350 0.12 13.71 -14.48
C GLU A 350 -0.21 15.05 -13.79
N PHE A 351 -1.51 15.31 -13.63
CA PHE A 351 -2.04 16.39 -12.80
C PHE A 351 -3.25 15.86 -12.02
N PHE A 352 -3.22 16.02 -10.70
CA PHE A 352 -4.24 15.52 -9.78
C PHE A 352 -4.80 16.67 -8.95
N GLU A 353 -6.03 17.08 -9.23
CA GLU A 353 -6.69 18.16 -8.50
C GLU A 353 -6.78 17.84 -6.99
N ASP A 354 -6.39 18.80 -6.15
CA ASP A 354 -6.20 18.65 -4.69
C ASP A 354 -5.32 17.44 -4.27
N GLY A 355 -4.48 16.91 -5.17
CA GLY A 355 -3.57 15.79 -4.92
C GLY A 355 -4.25 14.43 -4.75
N ILE A 356 -5.49 14.28 -5.22
CA ILE A 356 -6.27 13.03 -5.12
C ILE A 356 -6.71 12.52 -6.50
N THR A 357 -6.93 11.21 -6.64
CA THR A 357 -7.54 10.64 -7.86
C THR A 357 -8.41 9.41 -7.58
N ASN A 358 -9.47 9.25 -8.37
CA ASN A 358 -10.09 7.94 -8.53
C ASN A 358 -9.16 7.05 -9.38
N GLY A 359 -8.97 5.79 -9.00
CA GLY A 359 -8.01 4.91 -9.65
C GLY A 359 -8.34 4.62 -11.11
N ALA A 360 -9.57 4.22 -11.41
CA ALA A 360 -10.00 3.93 -12.79
C ALA A 360 -9.87 5.13 -13.73
N LYS A 361 -10.07 6.37 -13.22
CA LYS A 361 -9.81 7.61 -13.97
C LYS A 361 -8.32 7.83 -14.26
N TRP A 362 -7.42 7.44 -13.35
CA TRP A 362 -5.97 7.54 -13.60
C TRP A 362 -5.51 6.45 -14.56
N TYR A 363 -5.76 5.17 -14.25
CA TYR A 363 -5.66 4.03 -15.16
C TYR A 363 -6.33 2.78 -14.54
N PRO A 364 -7.11 1.97 -15.30
CA PRO A 364 -7.77 0.79 -14.73
C PRO A 364 -6.84 -0.31 -14.18
N VAL A 365 -7.11 -0.73 -12.94
CA VAL A 365 -6.34 -1.69 -12.12
C VAL A 365 -7.23 -2.83 -11.60
N ALA A 366 -7.51 -3.80 -12.47
CA ALA A 366 -8.21 -5.03 -12.06
C ALA A 366 -7.32 -5.90 -11.14
N GLY A 367 -7.91 -6.45 -10.08
CA GLY A 367 -7.29 -7.32 -9.09
C GLY A 367 -6.47 -6.60 -8.02
N GLY A 368 -6.79 -5.33 -7.76
CA GLY A 368 -6.16 -4.50 -6.73
C GLY A 368 -6.60 -4.87 -5.29
N MET A 369 -5.70 -4.68 -4.33
CA MET A 369 -5.98 -4.91 -2.91
C MET A 369 -6.98 -3.89 -2.34
N GLN A 370 -6.91 -2.64 -2.81
CA GLN A 370 -7.72 -1.52 -2.36
C GLN A 370 -9.22 -1.81 -2.50
N ASP A 371 -9.65 -2.20 -3.69
CA ASP A 371 -11.06 -2.47 -3.98
C ASP A 371 -11.53 -3.78 -3.32
N TRP A 372 -10.65 -4.79 -3.24
CA TRP A 372 -10.94 -6.06 -2.56
C TRP A 372 -11.31 -5.85 -1.07
N ASN A 373 -10.62 -4.93 -0.37
CA ASN A 373 -10.95 -4.58 1.02
C ASN A 373 -12.42 -4.15 1.15
N TYR A 374 -12.84 -3.19 0.32
CA TYR A 374 -14.17 -2.57 0.36
C TYR A 374 -15.29 -3.49 -0.17
N LEU A 375 -14.98 -4.35 -1.14
CA LEU A 375 -15.95 -5.27 -1.75
C LEU A 375 -16.16 -6.57 -0.94
N ASN A 376 -15.18 -6.96 -0.11
CA ASN A 376 -15.22 -8.24 0.60
C ASN A 376 -15.14 -8.15 2.14
N THR A 377 -15.00 -6.95 2.71
CA THR A 377 -15.01 -6.71 4.18
C THR A 377 -15.70 -5.38 4.51
N ASN A 378 -15.68 -4.96 5.78
CA ASN A 378 -16.11 -3.61 6.20
C ASN A 378 -15.04 -2.53 5.96
N THR A 379 -13.86 -2.89 5.45
CA THR A 379 -12.67 -2.03 5.44
C THR A 379 -12.69 -1.05 4.28
N PHE A 380 -12.59 0.24 4.58
CA PHE A 380 -12.31 1.27 3.59
C PHE A 380 -10.80 1.35 3.39
N GLU A 381 -10.32 1.17 2.15
CA GLU A 381 -8.89 1.30 1.83
C GLU A 381 -8.64 2.34 0.73
N ILE A 382 -7.56 3.11 0.87
CA ILE A 382 -6.99 3.94 -0.22
C ILE A 382 -5.57 3.50 -0.54
N THR A 383 -5.10 3.87 -1.73
CA THR A 383 -3.74 3.65 -2.21
C THR A 383 -2.99 4.98 -2.16
N VAL A 384 -1.82 5.05 -1.51
CA VAL A 384 -1.06 6.29 -1.38
C VAL A 384 0.29 6.18 -2.10
N GLU A 385 0.43 6.94 -3.18
CA GLU A 385 1.68 7.11 -3.90
C GLU A 385 2.55 8.16 -3.19
N LEU A 386 3.68 7.74 -2.61
CA LEU A 386 4.48 8.55 -1.68
C LEU A 386 5.58 9.40 -2.35
N GLY A 387 5.77 9.26 -3.66
CA GLY A 387 6.74 10.01 -4.43
C GLY A 387 7.25 9.27 -5.67
N CYS A 388 7.72 10.04 -6.65
CA CYS A 388 8.08 9.53 -7.98
C CYS A 388 9.26 8.55 -8.04
N TRP A 389 10.13 8.55 -7.02
CA TRP A 389 11.31 7.66 -6.96
C TRP A 389 10.90 6.42 -6.19
N LYS A 390 10.81 5.27 -6.86
CA LYS A 390 10.38 4.00 -6.24
C LYS A 390 11.32 3.56 -5.12
N TYR A 391 12.62 3.50 -5.42
CA TYR A 391 13.68 3.18 -4.47
C TYR A 391 14.68 4.35 -4.44
N PRO A 392 14.40 5.42 -3.69
CA PRO A 392 15.26 6.59 -3.66
C PRO A 392 16.64 6.29 -3.04
N ARG A 393 17.55 7.25 -3.06
CA ARG A 393 18.78 7.15 -2.25
C ARG A 393 18.46 7.39 -0.77
N GLU A 394 19.22 6.74 0.09
CA GLU A 394 19.05 6.78 1.55
C GLU A 394 19.05 8.21 2.12
N GLU A 395 19.87 9.10 1.52
CA GLU A 395 19.94 10.54 1.82
C GLU A 395 18.58 11.28 1.77
N PHE A 396 17.59 10.74 1.06
CA PHE A 396 16.23 11.32 0.97
C PHE A 396 15.24 10.74 2.00
N LEU A 397 15.53 9.65 2.72
CA LEU A 397 14.54 9.02 3.62
C LEU A 397 14.05 9.97 4.74
N LYS A 398 14.95 10.79 5.28
CA LYS A 398 14.58 11.83 6.26
C LYS A 398 13.64 12.90 5.66
N ARG A 399 13.79 13.20 4.36
CA ARG A 399 12.88 14.11 3.66
C ARG A 399 11.49 13.48 3.52
N TYR A 400 11.42 12.25 3.00
CA TYR A 400 10.15 11.52 2.86
C TYR A 400 9.40 11.37 4.18
N TRP A 401 10.12 11.06 5.29
CA TRP A 401 9.54 11.06 6.62
C TRP A 401 8.94 12.43 7.00
N ASN A 402 9.71 13.51 6.86
CA ASN A 402 9.24 14.86 7.21
C ASN A 402 8.02 15.29 6.39
N GLU A 403 7.97 14.90 5.11
CA GLU A 403 6.87 15.25 4.20
C GLU A 403 5.59 14.44 4.49
N ASN A 404 5.72 13.19 4.97
CA ASN A 404 4.59 12.26 5.21
C ASN A 404 4.12 12.15 6.67
N ARG A 405 4.95 12.46 7.67
CA ARG A 405 4.63 12.18 9.08
C ARG A 405 3.29 12.77 9.55
N LYS A 406 2.93 13.97 9.08
CA LYS A 406 1.66 14.63 9.46
C LYS A 406 0.45 14.00 8.76
N ALA A 407 0.61 13.56 7.51
CA ALA A 407 -0.39 12.78 6.78
C ALA A 407 -0.66 11.41 7.41
N LEU A 408 0.40 10.69 7.86
CA LEU A 408 0.25 9.39 8.53
C LEU A 408 -0.64 9.48 9.79
N PHE A 409 -0.45 10.54 10.60
CA PHE A 409 -1.31 10.82 11.75
C PHE A 409 -2.71 11.30 11.34
N ALA A 410 -2.82 12.24 10.41
CA ALA A 410 -4.11 12.81 9.99
C ALA A 410 -5.05 11.74 9.42
N TYR A 411 -4.53 10.88 8.55
CA TYR A 411 -5.28 9.80 7.93
C TYR A 411 -5.73 8.73 8.93
N LEU A 412 -4.85 8.33 9.86
CA LEU A 412 -5.21 7.38 10.92
C LEU A 412 -6.38 7.91 11.77
N MET A 413 -6.42 9.21 12.05
CA MET A 413 -7.50 9.81 12.84
C MET A 413 -8.87 9.78 12.15
N GLU A 414 -8.94 9.65 10.82
CA GLU A 414 -10.23 9.55 10.11
C GLU A 414 -10.98 8.23 10.40
N VAL A 415 -10.33 7.22 10.99
CA VAL A 415 -11.01 5.99 11.46
C VAL A 415 -12.08 6.29 12.54
N HIS A 416 -12.01 7.46 13.17
CA HIS A 416 -12.97 7.95 14.16
C HIS A 416 -14.05 8.85 13.58
N LYS A 417 -14.41 8.69 12.29
CA LYS A 417 -15.44 9.48 11.59
C LYS A 417 -16.75 8.72 11.34
N GLY A 418 -17.75 9.44 10.84
CA GLY A 418 -19.08 8.89 10.54
C GLY A 418 -19.88 8.57 11.79
N ILE A 419 -20.32 7.31 11.91
CA ILE A 419 -21.06 6.77 13.05
C ILE A 419 -20.41 5.49 13.58
N LYS A 420 -20.64 5.16 14.85
CA LYS A 420 -20.32 3.85 15.41
C LYS A 420 -21.32 3.48 16.51
N GLY A 421 -21.36 2.23 16.95
CA GLY A 421 -22.21 1.83 18.06
C GLY A 421 -22.29 0.32 18.24
N PHE A 422 -23.24 -0.11 19.07
CA PHE A 422 -23.49 -1.50 19.39
C PHE A 422 -24.88 -1.94 18.92
N THR A 423 -25.00 -3.19 18.49
CA THR A 423 -26.25 -3.84 18.13
C THR A 423 -26.52 -4.99 19.10
N THR A 424 -27.66 -4.95 19.79
CA THR A 424 -28.04 -5.90 20.84
C THR A 424 -29.43 -6.49 20.64
N ASP A 425 -29.76 -7.56 21.36
CA ASP A 425 -31.14 -8.03 21.53
C ASP A 425 -31.87 -7.33 22.70
N GLU A 426 -33.14 -7.68 22.92
CA GLU A 426 -33.97 -7.15 24.00
C GLU A 426 -33.49 -7.53 25.42
N GLN A 427 -32.53 -8.44 25.54
CA GLN A 427 -31.90 -8.84 26.80
C GLN A 427 -30.58 -8.09 27.04
N GLY A 428 -30.11 -7.34 26.04
CA GLY A 428 -28.82 -6.64 26.07
C GLY A 428 -27.64 -7.48 25.57
N SER A 429 -27.87 -8.70 25.07
CA SER A 429 -26.83 -9.55 24.50
C SER A 429 -26.31 -8.96 23.18
N PRO A 430 -25.00 -9.04 22.87
CA PRO A 430 -24.46 -8.57 21.60
C PRO A 430 -24.98 -9.39 20.42
N LEU A 431 -25.21 -8.73 19.28
CA LEU A 431 -25.62 -9.36 18.03
C LEU A 431 -24.58 -9.12 16.94
N SER A 432 -23.70 -10.09 16.70
CA SER A 432 -22.79 -10.07 15.57
C SER A 432 -23.50 -10.26 14.23
N GLY A 433 -22.94 -9.75 13.13
CA GLY A 433 -23.51 -9.90 11.79
C GLY A 433 -24.92 -9.31 11.67
N VAL A 434 -25.14 -8.11 12.21
CA VAL A 434 -26.28 -7.22 11.91
C VAL A 434 -25.85 -6.32 10.76
N THR A 435 -26.63 -6.29 9.68
CA THR A 435 -26.39 -5.39 8.54
C THR A 435 -26.80 -3.97 8.91
N ILE A 436 -25.86 -3.03 8.79
CA ILE A 436 -26.09 -1.59 8.93
C ILE A 436 -26.13 -0.96 7.53
N ARG A 437 -27.32 -0.52 7.13
CA ARG A 437 -27.58 0.17 5.85
C ARG A 437 -27.82 1.66 6.10
N VAL A 438 -27.22 2.50 5.26
CA VAL A 438 -27.49 3.94 5.22
C VAL A 438 -28.41 4.23 4.02
N GLU A 439 -29.47 5.01 4.25
CA GLU A 439 -30.42 5.39 3.20
C GLU A 439 -29.73 6.32 2.19
N GLY A 440 -29.75 5.94 0.90
CA GLY A 440 -29.05 6.67 -0.17
C GLY A 440 -27.58 6.25 -0.40
N ILE A 441 -27.06 5.23 0.30
CA ILE A 441 -25.75 4.64 0.01
C ILE A 441 -25.89 3.13 -0.22
N GLU A 442 -25.31 2.66 -1.33
CA GLU A 442 -25.53 1.30 -1.89
C GLU A 442 -24.42 0.30 -1.49
N HIS A 443 -23.77 0.56 -0.35
CA HIS A 443 -22.84 -0.34 0.32
C HIS A 443 -23.17 -0.40 1.81
N VAL A 444 -23.07 -1.59 2.42
CA VAL A 444 -23.46 -1.87 3.81
C VAL A 444 -22.27 -2.40 4.62
N VAL A 445 -22.27 -2.16 5.93
CA VAL A 445 -21.33 -2.78 6.86
C VAL A 445 -22.05 -3.74 7.81
N THR A 446 -21.29 -4.59 8.50
CA THR A 446 -21.81 -5.55 9.50
C THR A 446 -21.23 -5.29 10.89
N SER A 447 -21.99 -5.65 11.93
CA SER A 447 -21.44 -5.73 13.29
C SER A 447 -20.50 -6.92 13.49
N ASN A 448 -19.48 -6.73 14.32
CA ASN A 448 -18.48 -7.70 14.75
C ASN A 448 -18.98 -8.61 15.90
N GLU A 449 -18.16 -9.53 16.42
CA GLU A 449 -18.53 -10.53 17.43
C GLU A 449 -19.20 -9.93 18.68
N ASP A 450 -18.66 -8.83 19.22
CA ASP A 450 -19.22 -8.08 20.36
C ASP A 450 -20.44 -7.19 19.99
N GLY A 451 -20.99 -7.36 18.79
CA GLY A 451 -22.14 -6.63 18.28
C GLY A 451 -21.83 -5.17 17.93
N ASP A 452 -20.59 -4.74 18.03
CA ASP A 452 -20.14 -3.40 17.70
C ASP A 452 -19.90 -3.20 16.19
N TYR A 453 -20.01 -1.95 15.74
CA TYR A 453 -19.81 -1.59 14.35
C TYR A 453 -19.32 -0.15 14.20
N TRP A 454 -18.68 0.13 13.06
CA TRP A 454 -18.28 1.46 12.63
C TRP A 454 -18.74 1.65 11.18
N ARG A 455 -19.17 2.86 10.84
CA ARG A 455 -19.52 3.23 9.47
C ARG A 455 -19.03 4.64 9.19
N LEU A 456 -17.94 4.73 8.42
CA LEU A 456 -17.39 5.99 7.94
C LEU A 456 -18.40 6.68 7.01
N LEU A 457 -18.58 7.98 7.21
CA LEU A 457 -19.51 8.85 6.48
C LEU A 457 -18.96 10.28 6.52
N VAL A 458 -19.26 11.05 5.48
CA VAL A 458 -19.04 12.51 5.45
C VAL A 458 -20.02 13.23 6.41
N PRO A 459 -19.81 14.52 6.72
CA PRO A 459 -20.76 15.29 7.52
C PRO A 459 -22.13 15.43 6.83
N GLY A 460 -23.21 15.13 7.56
CA GLY A 460 -24.57 15.11 7.01
C GLY A 460 -25.59 14.47 7.97
N ASP A 461 -26.87 14.54 7.60
CA ASP A 461 -27.97 13.89 8.33
C ASP A 461 -28.37 12.58 7.62
N TYR A 462 -28.29 11.47 8.35
CA TYR A 462 -28.49 10.13 7.80
C TYR A 462 -29.67 9.41 8.43
N ARG A 463 -30.30 8.56 7.62
CA ARG A 463 -31.31 7.58 8.03
C ARG A 463 -30.65 6.20 7.95
N ILE A 464 -30.59 5.50 9.07
CA ILE A 464 -29.78 4.28 9.25
C ILE A 464 -30.73 3.15 9.65
N THR A 465 -30.56 1.99 9.02
CA THR A 465 -31.38 0.80 9.22
C THR A 465 -30.49 -0.35 9.67
N ALA A 466 -30.84 -0.98 10.80
CA ALA A 466 -30.20 -2.20 11.28
C ALA A 466 -31.11 -3.41 11.01
N TYR A 467 -30.56 -4.46 10.39
CA TYR A 467 -31.29 -5.65 9.98
C TYR A 467 -30.51 -6.94 10.32
N LYS A 468 -31.23 -7.95 10.80
CA LYS A 468 -30.72 -9.32 10.95
C LYS A 468 -31.86 -10.31 10.71
N LYS A 469 -31.60 -11.40 9.99
CA LYS A 469 -32.59 -12.47 9.77
C LYS A 469 -33.07 -13.04 11.12
N GLY A 470 -34.39 -13.21 11.28
CA GLY A 470 -35.02 -13.62 12.54
C GLY A 470 -35.30 -12.47 13.53
N TYR A 471 -35.01 -11.22 13.15
CA TYR A 471 -35.23 -10.03 13.98
C TYR A 471 -36.03 -8.95 13.23
N GLN A 472 -36.73 -8.11 14.00
CA GLN A 472 -37.37 -6.89 13.53
C GLN A 472 -36.32 -5.85 13.16
N VAL A 473 -36.62 -5.08 12.11
CA VAL A 473 -35.75 -4.00 11.60
C VAL A 473 -35.87 -2.77 12.52
N ASP A 474 -34.75 -2.30 13.06
CA ASP A 474 -34.66 -1.02 13.80
C ASP A 474 -34.17 0.09 12.85
N LYS A 475 -34.70 1.31 13.00
CA LYS A 475 -34.44 2.45 12.10
C LYS A 475 -34.25 3.75 12.89
N LYS A 476 -33.09 4.38 12.72
CA LYS A 476 -32.67 5.56 13.49
C LYS A 476 -32.19 6.69 12.57
N LYS A 477 -32.14 7.90 13.12
CA LYS A 477 -31.52 9.06 12.48
C LYS A 477 -30.27 9.45 13.24
N ALA A 478 -29.24 9.91 12.55
CA ALA A 478 -28.05 10.48 13.17
C ALA A 478 -27.43 11.57 12.31
N THR A 479 -26.89 12.60 12.97
CA THR A 479 -26.08 13.65 12.34
C THR A 479 -24.60 13.31 12.49
N VAL A 480 -23.85 13.33 11.39
CA VAL A 480 -22.39 13.29 11.37
C VAL A 480 -21.88 14.72 11.30
N TYR A 481 -20.98 15.11 12.21
CA TYR A 481 -20.45 16.46 12.30
C TYR A 481 -18.99 16.50 11.82
N LYS A 482 -18.62 17.51 11.00
CA LYS A 482 -17.24 17.68 10.52
C LYS A 482 -16.23 17.72 11.67
N ASP A 483 -16.50 18.57 12.65
CA ASP A 483 -15.58 18.93 13.73
C ASP A 483 -15.73 18.02 14.97
N LYS A 484 -16.11 16.75 14.79
CA LYS A 484 -16.26 15.77 15.89
C LYS A 484 -15.72 14.37 15.51
N MET A 485 -15.65 13.54 16.56
CA MET A 485 -15.59 12.08 16.49
C MET A 485 -16.94 11.50 16.01
N ALA A 486 -16.92 10.22 15.63
CA ALA A 486 -18.08 9.45 15.16
C ALA A 486 -19.27 9.53 16.12
N THR A 487 -20.47 9.77 15.59
CA THR A 487 -21.70 9.85 16.38
C THR A 487 -22.11 8.46 16.85
N SER A 488 -22.36 8.30 18.16
CA SER A 488 -22.76 7.02 18.76
C SER A 488 -24.23 6.69 18.44
N VAL A 489 -24.48 5.53 17.83
CA VAL A 489 -25.81 5.07 17.42
C VAL A 489 -25.95 3.58 17.73
N ASN A 490 -26.58 3.24 18.86
CA ASN A 490 -26.85 1.85 19.23
C ASN A 490 -28.21 1.38 18.69
N PHE A 491 -28.31 0.10 18.32
CA PHE A 491 -29.54 -0.56 17.87
C PHE A 491 -29.93 -1.71 18.81
N THR A 492 -31.23 -1.93 18.99
CA THR A 492 -31.73 -3.01 19.83
C THR A 492 -32.83 -3.75 19.08
N LEU A 493 -32.48 -4.93 18.57
CA LEU A 493 -33.30 -5.67 17.62
C LEU A 493 -34.19 -6.66 18.38
N LYS A 494 -35.51 -6.52 18.19
CA LYS A 494 -36.51 -7.44 18.72
C LYS A 494 -36.54 -8.74 17.91
N ARG A 495 -36.44 -9.90 18.56
CA ARG A 495 -36.57 -11.19 17.85
C ARG A 495 -38.00 -11.35 17.32
N LEU A 496 -38.15 -11.91 16.11
CA LEU A 496 -39.45 -12.26 15.55
C LEU A 496 -40.09 -13.41 16.34
N SER A 497 -41.40 -13.35 16.55
CA SER A 497 -42.15 -14.52 17.00
C SER A 497 -42.25 -15.53 15.86
N THR A 498 -42.37 -16.82 16.19
CA THR A 498 -42.50 -17.90 15.19
C THR A 498 -43.71 -17.77 14.26
N ALA A 499 -44.73 -17.00 14.64
CA ALA A 499 -45.87 -16.65 13.79
C ALA A 499 -45.61 -15.47 12.83
N ALA A 500 -44.51 -14.72 13.00
CA ALA A 500 -44.10 -13.63 12.12
C ALA A 500 -43.06 -14.08 11.07
N GLU A 501 -42.29 -15.15 11.34
CA GLU A 501 -41.35 -15.74 10.37
C GLU A 501 -42.03 -16.21 9.08
N THR A 502 -43.32 -16.54 9.13
CA THR A 502 -44.14 -16.93 7.97
C THR A 502 -44.77 -15.75 7.22
N GLY A 503 -44.53 -14.49 7.62
CA GLY A 503 -45.25 -13.33 7.09
C GLY A 503 -44.40 -12.08 6.79
N GLN A 504 -43.08 -12.10 7.04
CA GLN A 504 -42.24 -10.93 6.86
C GLN A 504 -41.39 -11.02 5.58
N TYR A 505 -41.90 -10.38 4.53
CA TYR A 505 -41.36 -10.15 3.18
C TYR A 505 -39.83 -10.26 3.00
N ASP A 506 -39.42 -10.93 1.92
CA ASP A 506 -38.04 -10.96 1.41
C ASP A 506 -37.58 -9.57 0.94
N ILE A 507 -36.88 -8.85 1.81
CA ILE A 507 -36.23 -7.55 1.49
C ILE A 507 -35.06 -7.73 0.48
N GLU A 508 -34.72 -8.97 0.12
CA GLU A 508 -33.83 -9.30 -1.00
C GLU A 508 -34.41 -8.90 -2.39
N ASN A 509 -35.71 -8.59 -2.50
CA ASN A 509 -36.36 -8.27 -3.77
C ASN A 509 -36.68 -6.77 -4.03
N GLU A 510 -36.46 -5.85 -3.09
CA GLU A 510 -36.66 -4.41 -3.34
C GLU A 510 -35.38 -3.70 -3.81
N GLY A 511 -35.10 -3.87 -5.11
CA GLY A 511 -33.94 -3.33 -5.82
C GLY A 511 -32.82 -4.36 -5.93
N GLY A 512 -32.04 -4.28 -7.02
CA GLY A 512 -31.04 -5.27 -7.42
C GLY A 512 -29.75 -5.27 -6.60
N TRP A 513 -29.87 -5.16 -5.27
CA TRP A 513 -28.76 -5.02 -4.35
C TRP A 513 -28.00 -6.32 -4.19
N ARG A 514 -26.96 -6.48 -5.01
CA ARG A 514 -25.89 -7.42 -4.69
C ARG A 514 -25.23 -6.97 -3.39
N THR A 515 -25.60 -7.63 -2.28
CA THR A 515 -24.54 -8.32 -1.56
C THR A 515 -23.81 -9.14 -2.63
N ILE A 516 -22.57 -8.79 -2.97
CA ILE A 516 -21.76 -9.70 -3.78
C ILE A 516 -21.63 -10.93 -2.90
N PRO A 517 -22.23 -12.08 -3.28
CA PRO A 517 -22.09 -13.26 -2.45
C PRO A 517 -20.59 -13.59 -2.43
N ALA A 518 -20.10 -14.13 -1.31
CA ALA A 518 -18.93 -14.99 -1.42
C ALA A 518 -19.35 -16.18 -2.29
N THR A 519 -19.20 -16.04 -3.62
CA THR A 519 -19.50 -17.11 -4.56
C THR A 519 -18.58 -18.26 -4.17
N ALA A 520 -19.18 -19.44 -3.95
CA ALA A 520 -18.45 -20.63 -3.53
C ALA A 520 -17.64 -21.20 -4.72
N HIS A 521 -16.68 -20.41 -5.21
CA HIS A 521 -15.81 -20.69 -6.35
C HIS A 521 -14.74 -21.74 -5.99
N GLN A 522 -15.21 -22.97 -5.74
CA GLN A 522 -14.48 -24.23 -5.83
C GLN A 522 -13.24 -24.45 -4.93
N SER A 523 -12.67 -23.40 -4.31
CA SER A 523 -11.49 -23.42 -3.43
C SER A 523 -11.83 -23.67 -1.95
N ASP A 524 -13.07 -23.39 -1.56
CA ASP A 524 -13.57 -23.46 -0.17
C ASP A 524 -13.56 -24.88 0.43
N LYS A 525 -13.33 -25.91 -0.41
CA LYS A 525 -13.06 -27.29 0.04
C LYS A 525 -11.67 -27.46 0.67
N ASN A 526 -10.72 -26.56 0.41
CA ASN A 526 -9.37 -26.61 0.97
C ASN A 526 -9.16 -25.65 2.16
N LEU A 527 -9.95 -24.56 2.27
CA LEU A 527 -9.80 -23.60 3.38
C LEU A 527 -10.15 -24.20 4.75
N LYS A 528 -11.06 -25.18 4.82
CA LYS A 528 -11.49 -25.82 6.07
C LYS A 528 -10.47 -26.77 6.71
N ALA A 529 -9.28 -26.92 6.12
CA ALA A 529 -8.16 -27.69 6.69
C ALA A 529 -7.11 -26.82 7.42
N GLY A 530 -7.25 -25.49 7.42
CA GLY A 530 -6.21 -24.55 7.89
C GLY A 530 -6.43 -23.90 9.26
N ILE A 531 -7.62 -24.00 9.87
CA ILE A 531 -7.92 -23.34 11.16
C ILE A 531 -7.46 -24.23 12.33
N ALA A 532 -6.15 -24.27 12.55
CA ALA A 532 -5.57 -24.71 13.82
C ALA A 532 -5.35 -23.48 14.72
N HIS A 533 -5.61 -23.62 16.03
CA HIS A 533 -5.41 -22.52 16.98
C HIS A 533 -3.97 -21.97 16.93
N ILE A 534 -3.83 -20.63 16.92
CA ILE A 534 -2.57 -19.94 17.19
C ILE A 534 -2.20 -20.23 18.66
N PRO A 535 -1.12 -20.97 18.98
CA PRO A 535 -0.90 -21.43 20.36
C PRO A 535 -0.30 -20.30 21.23
N THR A 536 -1.04 -19.85 22.24
CA THR A 536 -0.50 -18.98 23.29
C THR A 536 0.25 -19.81 24.33
N HIS A 537 1.56 -19.98 24.16
CA HIS A 537 2.40 -20.63 25.18
C HIS A 537 3.70 -19.88 25.48
N ILE A 538 3.88 -19.59 26.77
CA ILE A 538 5.13 -19.15 27.40
C ILE A 538 5.91 -20.40 27.85
N PRO A 539 7.23 -20.51 27.63
CA PRO A 539 8.00 -21.69 28.01
C PRO A 539 8.27 -21.74 29.53
N GLY A 540 7.95 -22.89 30.14
CA GLY A 540 8.17 -23.19 31.56
C GLY A 540 8.81 -24.57 31.77
N GLN A 541 9.60 -24.70 32.83
CA GLN A 541 10.55 -25.78 33.09
C GLN A 541 9.99 -27.23 33.10
N SER A 542 10.67 -28.09 32.33
CA SER A 542 11.06 -29.49 32.64
C SER A 542 10.31 -30.33 33.68
N SER A 543 9.87 -31.51 33.26
CA SER A 543 10.11 -32.77 33.98
C SER A 543 10.36 -33.92 32.99
N VAL A 544 11.07 -34.97 33.42
CA VAL A 544 11.35 -36.19 32.64
C VAL A 544 10.58 -37.33 33.28
N GLU A 545 9.88 -38.13 32.48
CA GLU A 545 9.51 -39.48 32.92
C GLU A 545 9.45 -40.46 31.75
N THR A 546 9.81 -41.72 32.02
CA THR A 546 9.95 -42.79 31.03
C THR A 546 9.14 -44.00 31.45
N SER A 547 8.34 -44.56 30.54
CA SER A 547 7.72 -45.88 30.73
C SER A 547 7.74 -46.68 29.42
N THR A 548 7.68 -48.01 29.52
CA THR A 548 7.96 -48.93 28.41
C THR A 548 7.00 -50.11 28.40
N ARG A 549 6.61 -50.57 27.19
CA ARG A 549 6.77 -51.97 26.69
C ARG A 549 5.87 -52.30 25.48
N LYS A 550 6.49 -52.95 24.47
CA LYS A 550 6.10 -54.23 23.79
C LYS A 550 4.71 -54.38 23.15
N ASP A 551 4.53 -55.13 22.05
CA ASP A 551 5.43 -55.86 21.13
C ASP A 551 4.66 -56.18 19.82
N ALA A 552 5.38 -56.64 18.78
CA ALA A 552 4.91 -57.21 17.50
C ALA A 552 4.24 -56.24 16.48
N GLY A 553 4.46 -56.35 15.16
CA GLY A 553 5.51 -57.10 14.42
C GLY A 553 4.98 -58.02 13.30
N ALA A 554 5.06 -57.57 12.04
CA ALA A 554 5.04 -58.38 10.81
C ALA A 554 5.49 -57.53 9.60
N ASP A 555 6.09 -58.15 8.58
CA ASP A 555 6.64 -57.49 7.39
C ASP A 555 5.61 -57.15 6.29
N VAL A 556 5.99 -56.29 5.34
CA VAL A 556 5.24 -56.01 4.11
C VAL A 556 6.17 -56.08 2.89
N SER A 557 5.83 -56.90 1.89
CA SER A 557 6.56 -57.03 0.62
C SER A 557 5.65 -57.05 -0.62
N ILE A 558 5.68 -55.97 -1.39
CA ILE A 558 5.83 -55.92 -2.87
C ILE A 558 4.86 -56.77 -3.76
N LEU A 559 3.91 -56.05 -4.41
CA LEU A 559 3.33 -56.30 -5.76
C LEU A 559 2.49 -57.59 -6.01
N PRO A 560 1.87 -57.77 -7.19
CA PRO A 560 0.98 -56.86 -7.94
C PRO A 560 -0.36 -57.53 -8.33
N LEU A 561 -1.28 -56.78 -8.97
CA LEU A 561 -2.45 -57.36 -9.67
C LEU A 561 -2.80 -56.58 -10.96
N ALA A 562 -3.45 -57.26 -11.91
CA ALA A 562 -3.79 -56.70 -13.23
C ALA A 562 -5.03 -57.38 -13.84
N GLY A 563 -5.70 -56.68 -14.78
CA GLY A 563 -6.50 -57.31 -15.85
C GLY A 563 -7.91 -56.76 -16.12
N LEU A 564 -8.13 -56.34 -17.39
CA LEU A 564 -9.32 -56.61 -18.24
C LEU A 564 -10.68 -55.99 -17.80
N ASN A 565 -11.64 -55.58 -18.66
CA ASN A 565 -11.84 -55.48 -20.13
C ASN A 565 -13.08 -54.56 -20.34
N SER A 566 -13.64 -54.16 -21.50
CA SER A 566 -13.38 -54.10 -22.97
C SER A 566 -14.59 -53.34 -23.59
N GLY A 567 -14.63 -52.79 -24.82
CA GLY A 567 -13.70 -52.70 -25.96
C GLY A 567 -14.47 -52.33 -27.26
N ALA A 568 -13.76 -51.95 -28.33
CA ALA A 568 -14.27 -51.49 -29.65
C ALA A 568 -15.04 -50.13 -29.68
N GLY A 569 -15.03 -49.36 -30.78
CA GLY A 569 -14.16 -49.44 -31.97
C GLY A 569 -14.75 -48.79 -33.23
N ASP A 570 -14.00 -47.87 -33.86
CA ASP A 570 -14.01 -47.57 -35.30
C ASP A 570 -12.85 -46.60 -35.62
N GLY A 571 -12.49 -46.40 -36.91
CA GLY A 571 -11.33 -45.55 -37.23
C GLY A 571 -11.17 -45.11 -38.69
N VAL A 572 -10.33 -44.09 -38.88
CA VAL A 572 -9.90 -43.56 -40.19
C VAL A 572 -8.39 -43.29 -40.14
N LYS A 573 -7.66 -43.67 -41.19
CA LYS A 573 -6.23 -43.33 -41.37
C LYS A 573 -6.06 -42.06 -42.19
N SER A 574 -5.05 -41.26 -41.86
CA SER A 574 -4.38 -40.37 -42.82
C SER A 574 -2.87 -40.29 -42.54
N GLU A 575 -2.07 -40.93 -43.38
CA GLU A 575 -0.60 -40.77 -43.37
C GLU A 575 -0.24 -39.50 -44.14
N GLY A 576 0.38 -38.51 -43.49
CA GLY A 576 0.59 -37.22 -44.15
C GLY A 576 1.47 -36.15 -43.49
N SER A 577 2.22 -36.44 -42.41
CA SER A 577 3.01 -35.39 -41.71
C SER A 577 4.33 -35.86 -41.10
N SER A 578 5.28 -36.32 -41.93
CA SER A 578 6.67 -36.59 -41.52
C SER A 578 7.75 -35.87 -42.35
N LYS A 579 7.41 -35.39 -43.56
CA LYS A 579 8.37 -34.68 -44.44
C LYS A 579 8.38 -33.16 -44.23
N MET A 580 7.25 -32.56 -43.86
CA MET A 580 7.15 -31.10 -43.68
C MET A 580 7.79 -30.63 -42.36
N THR A 581 7.62 -31.40 -41.29
CA THR A 581 8.27 -31.18 -39.99
C THR A 581 9.80 -31.26 -40.10
N ALA A 582 10.34 -32.18 -40.89
CA ALA A 582 11.77 -32.29 -41.15
C ALA A 582 12.35 -31.04 -41.87
N LEU A 583 11.65 -30.50 -42.86
CA LEU A 583 12.07 -29.28 -43.57
C LEU A 583 12.07 -28.05 -42.64
N ILE A 584 11.05 -27.91 -41.79
CA ILE A 584 10.93 -26.80 -40.83
C ILE A 584 12.09 -26.84 -39.82
N TRP A 585 12.44 -28.02 -39.30
CA TRP A 585 13.60 -28.18 -38.43
C TRP A 585 14.93 -27.85 -39.13
N LEU A 586 15.11 -28.27 -40.39
CA LEU A 586 16.32 -27.96 -41.15
C LEU A 586 16.49 -26.45 -41.38
N LEU A 587 15.40 -25.75 -41.73
CA LEU A 587 15.38 -24.30 -41.90
C LEU A 587 15.68 -23.56 -40.59
N PHE A 588 15.13 -24.01 -39.46
CA PHE A 588 15.39 -23.43 -38.15
C PHE A 588 16.87 -23.54 -37.77
N VAL A 589 17.48 -24.73 -37.92
CA VAL A 589 18.90 -24.96 -37.64
C VAL A 589 19.81 -24.12 -38.53
N CYS A 590 19.54 -24.05 -39.85
CA CYS A 590 20.29 -23.19 -40.76
C CYS A 590 20.20 -21.70 -40.38
N THR A 591 19.04 -21.24 -39.94
CA THR A 591 18.83 -19.84 -39.50
C THR A 591 19.63 -19.51 -38.24
N VAL A 592 19.66 -20.41 -37.24
CA VAL A 592 20.46 -20.22 -36.02
C VAL A 592 21.96 -20.21 -36.33
N ILE A 593 22.45 -21.10 -37.21
CA ILE A 593 23.86 -21.13 -37.64
C ILE A 593 24.24 -19.82 -38.35
N ALA A 594 23.36 -19.27 -39.19
CA ALA A 594 23.58 -17.98 -39.86
C ALA A 594 23.69 -16.81 -38.85
N MET A 595 22.81 -16.74 -37.85
CA MET A 595 22.88 -15.71 -36.80
C MET A 595 24.18 -15.78 -36.00
N LEU A 596 24.61 -16.98 -35.61
CA LEU A 596 25.87 -17.19 -34.87
C LEU A 596 27.10 -16.77 -35.70
N GLY A 597 27.08 -17.03 -37.01
CA GLY A 597 28.12 -16.55 -37.94
C GLY A 597 28.23 -15.03 -38.00
N PHE A 598 27.09 -14.32 -38.03
CA PHE A 598 27.06 -12.85 -38.02
C PHE A 598 27.61 -12.25 -36.72
N PHE A 599 27.27 -12.83 -35.56
CA PHE A 599 27.83 -12.38 -34.27
C PHE A 599 29.36 -12.60 -34.20
N GLY A 600 29.86 -13.73 -34.70
CA GLY A 600 31.31 -14.01 -34.76
C GLY A 600 32.09 -12.99 -35.60
N LEU A 601 31.56 -12.63 -36.77
CA LEU A 601 32.18 -11.63 -37.66
C LEU A 601 32.17 -10.21 -37.06
N SER A 602 31.10 -9.83 -36.36
CA SER A 602 31.00 -8.53 -35.69
C SER A 602 32.06 -8.36 -34.59
N LEU A 603 32.24 -9.39 -33.76
CA LEU A 603 33.28 -9.42 -32.71
C LEU A 603 34.71 -9.40 -33.28
N TYR A 604 34.94 -10.07 -34.41
CA TYR A 604 36.24 -10.04 -35.09
C TYR A 604 36.60 -8.64 -35.63
N SER A 605 35.61 -7.91 -36.18
CA SER A 605 35.76 -6.53 -36.65
C SER A 605 36.10 -5.55 -35.52
N LEU A 606 35.38 -5.64 -34.39
CA LEU A 606 35.63 -4.83 -33.19
C LEU A 606 37.03 -5.06 -32.61
N ARG A 607 37.55 -6.30 -32.65
CA ARG A 607 38.87 -6.64 -32.11
C ARG A 607 40.03 -6.09 -32.95
N ARG A 608 39.87 -5.93 -34.27
CA ARG A 608 40.88 -5.28 -35.14
C ARG A 608 41.00 -3.77 -34.91
N LYS A 609 39.90 -3.06 -34.65
CA LYS A 609 39.90 -1.59 -34.45
C LYS A 609 40.60 -1.10 -33.17
N ARG A 610 40.98 -1.98 -32.25
CA ARG A 610 41.77 -1.66 -31.04
C ARG A 610 43.28 -1.90 -31.16
N PHE A 611 43.79 -2.31 -32.33
CA PHE A 611 45.21 -2.72 -32.50
C PHE A 611 46.00 -1.89 -33.52
N THR A 612 45.49 -0.73 -33.95
CA THR A 612 46.12 0.12 -34.99
C THR A 612 46.16 1.60 -34.60
N ALA A 613 46.34 1.91 -33.32
CA ALA A 613 46.25 3.28 -32.79
C ALA A 613 47.18 3.57 -31.60
N GLU A 614 48.39 2.99 -31.55
CA GLU A 614 49.42 3.38 -30.56
C GLU A 614 50.83 3.10 -31.10
N GLY A 615 51.75 4.07 -30.90
CA GLY A 615 53.10 4.13 -31.48
C GLY A 615 53.15 4.80 -32.87
N ALA A 616 54.06 5.74 -33.16
CA ALA A 616 55.16 6.38 -32.40
C ALA A 616 55.30 7.86 -32.91
N TYR A 617 55.99 8.82 -32.26
CA TYR A 617 57.42 8.84 -31.89
C TYR A 617 57.75 9.85 -30.74
N THR A 618 58.36 9.32 -29.67
CA THR A 618 59.63 9.76 -29.01
C THR A 618 59.91 11.19 -28.45
N SER A 619 60.11 11.26 -27.12
CA SER A 619 61.39 11.63 -26.42
C SER A 619 61.94 13.08 -26.47
N PRO A 620 62.81 13.53 -25.51
CA PRO A 620 63.60 12.75 -24.54
C PRO A 620 63.69 13.23 -23.05
N ILE A 621 63.75 12.23 -22.15
CA ILE A 621 64.72 12.03 -21.05
C ILE A 621 65.03 13.20 -20.07
N GLN A 622 64.69 12.99 -18.79
CA GLN A 622 65.69 13.00 -17.71
C GLN A 622 65.35 12.00 -16.59
N ASN A 623 66.35 11.25 -16.12
CA ASN A 623 66.21 10.23 -15.07
C ASN A 623 66.49 10.79 -13.68
N ARG A 624 65.89 10.18 -12.66
CA ARG A 624 66.63 9.72 -11.45
C ARG A 624 65.86 8.64 -10.70
N THR A 625 66.61 7.85 -9.93
CA THR A 625 66.18 6.59 -9.31
C THR A 625 66.91 6.36 -7.99
N PHE A 626 66.18 5.75 -7.04
CA PHE A 626 66.65 4.81 -6.01
C PHE A 626 67.40 5.31 -4.74
N ASP A 627 67.15 4.49 -3.70
CA ASP A 627 67.95 4.11 -2.52
C ASP A 627 67.99 4.88 -1.18
N ASP A 628 68.14 4.06 -0.13
CA ASP A 628 68.14 4.35 1.31
C ASP A 628 69.46 4.99 1.82
N MET A 629 69.42 5.63 3.01
CA MET A 629 70.19 5.17 4.20
C MET A 629 69.97 5.99 5.50
N GLU A 630 69.94 5.23 6.61
CA GLU A 630 70.41 5.50 7.97
C GLU A 630 70.05 6.74 8.85
N ARG A 631 69.33 6.43 9.94
CA ARG A 631 69.71 6.57 11.39
C ARG A 631 70.30 7.89 11.94
N GLY A 632 69.67 8.37 13.03
CA GLY A 632 70.30 9.16 14.10
C GLY A 632 69.70 8.84 15.49
N LYS A 633 70.51 8.79 16.57
CA LYS A 633 70.10 8.40 17.94
C LYS A 633 70.92 9.08 19.04
N VAL A 634 70.26 9.78 19.98
CA VAL A 634 70.69 10.16 21.37
C VAL A 634 69.36 10.44 22.13
N THR A 635 68.84 9.71 23.13
CA THR A 635 69.22 9.46 24.56
C THR A 635 69.34 10.75 25.41
N HIS A 636 68.97 10.87 26.71
CA HIS A 636 68.36 10.04 27.79
C HIS A 636 67.11 10.79 28.38
N SER A 637 66.32 10.39 29.38
CA SER A 637 66.44 9.54 30.60
C SER A 637 65.05 8.98 31.04
N SER A 638 64.87 7.69 31.39
CA SER A 638 64.74 7.11 32.76
C SER A 638 63.99 7.96 33.81
N VAL A 639 63.06 7.45 34.64
CA VAL A 639 62.91 6.14 35.36
C VAL A 639 61.42 5.68 35.29
N GLY A 640 61.01 4.41 35.10
CA GLY A 640 61.06 3.22 36.00
C GLY A 640 59.92 3.24 37.06
N ARG A 641 59.23 2.17 37.49
CA ARG A 641 59.35 0.68 37.42
C ARG A 641 57.98 0.12 37.92
N ALA A 642 57.14 -0.69 37.23
CA ALA A 642 57.26 -2.05 36.66
C ALA A 642 57.04 -3.23 37.65
N VAL A 643 56.28 -4.26 37.23
CA VAL A 643 56.08 -5.65 37.81
C VAL A 643 55.08 -5.80 38.99
N ARG A 644 54.30 -6.89 39.23
CA ARG A 644 53.55 -7.92 38.43
C ARG A 644 52.85 -8.94 39.40
N LEU A 645 51.75 -9.62 38.98
CA LEU A 645 51.17 -10.91 39.47
C LEU A 645 50.48 -11.05 40.88
N SER A 646 49.18 -11.42 40.87
CA SER A 646 48.50 -12.66 41.38
C SER A 646 49.05 -13.51 42.57
N PRO A 647 48.24 -14.41 43.23
CA PRO A 647 46.77 -14.50 43.49
C PRO A 647 46.39 -15.02 44.93
N HIS A 648 45.14 -15.52 45.12
CA HIS A 648 44.61 -16.37 46.23
C HIS A 648 44.33 -15.76 47.63
N GLY A 649 43.38 -16.38 48.35
CA GLY A 649 43.16 -16.23 49.81
C GLY A 649 41.68 -16.33 50.26
N SER A 650 41.29 -17.39 50.98
CA SER A 650 39.94 -17.59 51.50
C SER A 650 39.91 -17.93 53.00
N ARG A 651 38.80 -17.58 53.70
CA ARG A 651 38.22 -18.08 54.99
C ARG A 651 37.40 -16.93 55.65
N SER A 652 36.14 -17.04 56.11
CA SER A 652 35.36 -18.05 56.87
C SER A 652 35.32 -17.81 58.39
N SER A 653 34.13 -17.59 58.96
CA SER A 653 33.70 -18.12 60.27
C SER A 653 32.26 -17.70 60.59
N ALA A 654 31.56 -18.51 61.39
CA ALA A 654 30.28 -18.16 62.04
C ALA A 654 30.50 -17.98 63.55
N GLY A 655 29.61 -17.26 64.23
CA GLY A 655 29.67 -17.02 65.68
C GLY A 655 28.29 -16.73 66.29
N ASN A 656 28.05 -17.22 67.51
CA ASN A 656 26.76 -17.15 68.20
C ASN A 656 26.53 -15.85 68.99
N GLY A 657 25.28 -15.59 69.42
CA GLY A 657 24.90 -14.53 70.38
C GLY A 657 25.34 -14.82 71.84
N PRO A 658 24.72 -14.25 72.91
CA PRO A 658 23.25 -14.20 73.11
C PRO A 658 22.67 -13.06 74.02
N ARG A 659 21.37 -13.19 74.41
CA ARG A 659 20.59 -12.53 75.52
C ARG A 659 19.85 -11.20 75.21
N ARG A 660 18.50 -11.17 75.23
CA ARG A 660 17.50 -10.93 76.33
C ARG A 660 17.27 -9.43 76.63
N GLY A 661 16.04 -8.91 76.84
CA GLY A 661 14.67 -9.49 76.79
C GLY A 661 13.59 -8.53 77.34
N HIS A 662 12.31 -8.96 77.38
CA HIS A 662 11.07 -8.24 77.83
C HIS A 662 10.54 -7.12 76.88
N GLU A 663 9.23 -6.81 76.73
CA GLU A 663 7.92 -7.53 76.86
C GLU A 663 6.78 -6.54 76.42
N ALA A 664 5.47 -6.81 76.21
CA ALA A 664 4.62 -8.03 76.14
C ALA A 664 3.27 -7.75 75.40
N ARG A 665 2.60 -8.82 74.91
CA ARG A 665 1.12 -9.03 74.78
C ARG A 665 0.22 -8.11 73.88
N SER A 666 -0.92 -8.54 73.31
CA SER A 666 -1.47 -9.91 73.00
C SER A 666 -2.86 -9.84 72.31
N LEU A 667 -3.33 -10.99 71.73
CA LEU A 667 -4.72 -11.33 71.31
C LEU A 667 -5.22 -10.61 70.03
N LEU A 668 -5.90 -11.20 69.02
CA LEU A 668 -6.47 -12.55 68.69
C LEU A 668 -6.54 -12.62 67.12
N SER A 669 -6.84 -13.71 66.39
CA SER A 669 -7.18 -15.15 66.61
C SER A 669 -6.96 -15.97 65.31
N ASP A 670 -6.79 -17.29 65.45
CA ASP A 670 -7.55 -18.44 64.87
C ASP A 670 -8.30 -18.23 63.52
N ASP A 671 -8.39 -19.14 62.54
CA ASP A 671 -8.03 -20.58 62.40
C ASP A 671 -8.24 -21.00 60.88
N VAL A 672 -7.82 -22.13 60.25
CA VAL A 672 -6.94 -23.30 60.55
C VAL A 672 -6.60 -24.07 59.21
N ASN A 673 -5.58 -24.96 59.21
CA ASN A 673 -5.19 -26.14 58.35
C ASN A 673 -5.74 -26.40 56.91
N ASP A 674 -4.87 -26.85 55.97
CA ASP A 674 -4.71 -28.20 55.34
C ASP A 674 -5.88 -28.70 54.45
N ASP A 675 -5.71 -29.42 53.32
CA ASP A 675 -4.51 -30.02 52.67
C ASP A 675 -4.15 -29.33 51.32
#